data_AF-A0A939ZGR6-F1
#
_entry.id   AF-A0A939ZGR6-F1
#
_cell.length_a   1.000
_cell.length_b   1.000
_cell.length_c   1.000
_cell.angle_alpha   90.00
_cell.angle_beta   90.00
_cell.angle_gamma   90.00
#
_symmetry.space_group_name_H-M   'P 1'
#
loop_
_entity.id
_entity.type
_entity.pdbx_description
1 polymer ?
#
loop_
_entity_poly.entity_id
_entity_poly.type
_entity_poly.pdbx_seq_one_letter_code
_entity_poly.pdbx_strand_id
1 'polypeptide(L)'
;MLRYIIGISILTIGIIIVRALSNGKVLRKHQYAFWIVIPLYMILMPFIKIDIPVVETIDRLFSSGTEIVSSVEENDAAPAVIVEAEHVNQVDNGNRTVVHEEHDDPGVIPEYQQIPVQNEWIPDNKANENIKIDSILKQISLTVSAVLIVFLITYNFVFISYCRRNRKYIGRDPESGLRIYSIRHKEAPFLLFNKIYIDNDSEKICDFTICHEACHFKHCDYLWVLIRYLVLFINWYNPIIWTAFVLSGYDCELACDEEVMTIYGADSSKDYARTLLGLLQQQSDMAIGFSISTGMRSGYEMMKKRIISIKKPAKMSRKALGLSMASILLFTSCSFVNTSKNVREVSVSDPWWNDTEIVITPDDIKHELNKDLFDLFSRSYVADEDSVLIVFQAYIKNSNNDVIIRRYSYEGTMLGQVKLSDYFGDEEFYAPETLYKLNDKYYAVIQHYDEQKDSLVSKGYEIDFDGSTLRNPFSIELPDDGLMFSKVLAMVGVDDKMVYLMSASDFDQSKYKICISNGQNVVTYTPDFGNDADITFISNLVKFKNGVSFTADVDKNGVRKVLYCTLDIDSLTLHSIELDSSGSWSTSFIPDCGVFEFTRNYESIEKVDTETWERKTMLSFKDTYIHGQTENLDLVWVTDERVVLFAEDQGPTGGMSTTHLIVLNKADENPNAGKKILKFAYLEGMLPHEYSAVNAFNRSSDKYFIETDSKYYDVANGIFYEEGWEYDLAKIVASDASAVDLLKSDIRAGEGPDLVMYGSDSAQLNNPDYLIDLTKRINSEKGLNNGDYMEFVTKPNGRDGKHYRLDYNFSSVALTVNNSYIESGSSGITFDQYNDLINEYNSGTSILYKNNLALMKLLMENTDSLSYDTDGKIELENASFRATNEFIASIPDNMPNDDMYWTPKKKIQLVDGMNFSGFVYLYGDVYMNYSIIGLPSSDGHAEVIKGRGIGITTCCPLQDGAWEFAMMFMSPDFQNQVNTYYDPVLKSAQKIAFEKYVDIKNSRRNPYVSSEIPLQKDIVDYYIDQISDAVVVPDMDSGIIVIMNEEMPAYYCGQKSLDDVIEIVEKRVNLMFSEQG
;
A
#
# COMPACT_ATOMS: atom_id res chain seq x y z
N MET A 1 14.69 -19.34 -0.86
CA MET A 1 15.80 -20.32 -0.93
C MET A 1 15.48 -21.56 -0.11
N LEU A 2 15.06 -21.40 1.16
CA LEU A 2 14.70 -22.50 2.06
C LEU A 2 13.68 -23.51 1.47
N ARG A 3 12.63 -23.01 0.78
CA ARG A 3 11.64 -23.82 0.05
C ARG A 3 12.27 -24.83 -0.93
N TYR A 4 13.23 -24.37 -1.73
CA TYR A 4 13.95 -25.21 -2.70
C TYR A 4 14.75 -26.32 -1.99
N ILE A 5 15.46 -25.95 -0.92
CA ILE A 5 16.28 -26.88 -0.13
C ILE A 5 15.41 -27.98 0.48
N ILE A 6 14.26 -27.62 1.04
CA ILE A 6 13.33 -28.57 1.65
C ILE A 6 12.71 -29.47 0.58
N GLY A 7 12.23 -28.90 -0.53
CA GLY A 7 11.61 -29.66 -1.63
C GLY A 7 12.56 -30.70 -2.23
N ILE A 8 13.79 -30.29 -2.60
CA ILE A 8 14.78 -31.21 -3.16
C ILE A 8 15.23 -32.27 -2.15
N SER A 9 15.26 -31.92 -0.85
CA SER A 9 15.60 -32.86 0.23
C SER A 9 14.55 -33.95 0.41
N ILE A 10 13.27 -33.58 0.49
CA ILE A 10 12.15 -34.52 0.65
C ILE A 10 12.10 -35.48 -0.54
N LEU A 11 12.19 -34.95 -1.76
CA LEU A 11 12.23 -35.76 -2.98
C LEU A 11 13.39 -36.75 -2.96
N THR A 12 14.58 -36.29 -2.59
CA THR A 12 15.79 -37.12 -2.54
C THR A 12 15.68 -38.23 -1.47
N ILE A 13 15.14 -37.91 -0.28
CA ILE A 13 14.84 -38.92 0.75
C ILE A 13 13.84 -39.95 0.20
N GLY A 14 12.77 -39.50 -0.46
CA GLY A 14 11.78 -40.38 -1.09
C GLY A 14 12.42 -41.35 -2.08
N ILE A 15 13.31 -40.88 -2.95
CA ILE A 15 14.07 -41.71 -3.89
C ILE A 15 14.97 -42.71 -3.14
N ILE A 16 15.65 -42.28 -2.08
CA ILE A 16 16.50 -43.17 -1.26
C ILE A 16 15.67 -44.29 -0.62
N ILE A 17 14.48 -43.98 -0.09
CA ILE A 17 13.57 -44.96 0.50
C ILE A 17 13.07 -45.94 -0.56
N VAL A 18 12.58 -45.44 -1.71
CA VAL A 18 12.09 -46.27 -2.82
C VAL A 18 13.20 -47.18 -3.33
N ARG A 19 14.42 -46.65 -3.47
CA ARG A 19 15.63 -47.41 -3.82
C ARG A 19 15.90 -48.53 -2.82
N ALA A 20 15.83 -48.26 -1.51
CA ALA A 20 16.06 -49.26 -0.48
C ALA A 20 15.01 -50.39 -0.51
N LEU A 21 13.73 -50.04 -0.68
CA LEU A 21 12.61 -50.99 -0.70
C LEU A 21 12.54 -51.84 -1.97
N SER A 22 13.03 -51.31 -3.08
CA SER A 22 13.07 -51.99 -4.39
C SER A 22 14.30 -52.90 -4.58
N ASN A 23 15.28 -52.84 -3.66
CA ASN A 23 16.54 -53.58 -3.76
C ASN A 23 16.32 -55.09 -3.94
N GLY A 24 16.84 -55.64 -5.04
CA GLY A 24 16.73 -57.07 -5.41
C GLY A 24 15.39 -57.48 -6.06
N LYS A 25 14.40 -56.58 -6.12
CA LYS A 25 13.07 -56.79 -6.74
C LYS A 25 12.91 -56.06 -8.09
N VAL A 26 13.83 -55.15 -8.40
CA VAL A 26 13.88 -54.35 -9.63
C VAL A 26 15.29 -54.49 -10.21
N LEU A 27 15.39 -54.58 -11.54
CA LEU A 27 16.70 -54.62 -12.23
C LEU A 27 17.52 -53.38 -11.90
N ARG A 28 18.84 -53.53 -11.79
CA ARG A 28 19.76 -52.46 -11.36
C ARG A 28 19.72 -51.26 -12.28
N LYS A 29 19.58 -51.47 -13.60
CA LYS A 29 19.42 -50.38 -14.58
C LYS A 29 18.19 -49.50 -14.34
N HIS A 30 17.08 -50.06 -13.86
CA HIS A 30 15.87 -49.27 -13.57
C HIS A 30 15.98 -48.56 -12.21
N GLN A 31 16.63 -49.19 -11.23
CA GLN A 31 16.94 -48.52 -9.96
C GLN A 31 17.87 -47.33 -10.17
N TYR A 32 18.86 -47.48 -11.06
CA TYR A 32 19.74 -46.40 -11.46
C TYR A 32 18.99 -45.24 -12.13
N ALA A 33 17.96 -45.55 -12.94
CA ALA A 33 17.14 -44.55 -13.60
C ALA A 33 16.30 -43.70 -12.62
N PHE A 34 16.01 -44.14 -11.39
CA PHE A 34 15.26 -43.33 -10.41
C PHE A 34 15.94 -42.00 -10.09
N TRP A 35 17.26 -41.94 -10.20
CA TRP A 35 18.02 -40.72 -9.95
C TRP A 35 17.78 -39.62 -10.99
N ILE A 36 17.15 -39.91 -12.14
CA ILE A 36 16.83 -38.90 -13.17
C ILE A 36 15.84 -37.84 -12.69
N VAL A 37 15.05 -38.18 -11.68
CA VAL A 37 13.99 -37.34 -11.16
C VAL A 37 14.55 -36.09 -10.47
N ILE A 38 15.73 -36.17 -9.85
CA ILE A 38 16.35 -35.03 -9.15
C ILE A 38 16.73 -33.89 -10.12
N PRO A 39 17.52 -34.12 -11.19
CA PRO A 39 17.82 -33.05 -12.14
C PRO A 39 16.60 -32.60 -12.95
N LEU A 40 15.64 -33.50 -13.24
CA LEU A 40 14.37 -33.09 -13.86
C LEU A 40 13.59 -32.13 -12.95
N TYR A 41 13.50 -32.42 -11.65
CA TYR A 41 12.90 -31.52 -10.67
C TYR A 41 13.63 -30.16 -10.64
N MET A 42 14.96 -30.16 -10.66
CA MET A 42 15.74 -28.91 -10.70
C MET A 42 15.50 -28.08 -11.96
N ILE A 43 15.30 -28.71 -13.11
CA ILE A 43 15.01 -28.00 -14.38
C ILE A 43 13.59 -27.46 -14.39
N LEU A 44 12.63 -28.18 -13.81
CA LEU A 44 11.21 -27.81 -13.83
C LEU A 44 10.85 -26.77 -12.74
N MET A 45 11.57 -26.74 -11.62
CA MET A 45 11.25 -25.87 -10.48
C MET A 45 11.22 -24.36 -10.76
N PRO A 46 12.11 -23.77 -11.59
CA PRO A 46 12.01 -22.36 -11.96
C PRO A 46 10.70 -22.00 -12.68
N PHE A 47 10.04 -22.99 -13.29
CA PHE A 47 8.82 -22.81 -14.07
C PHE A 47 7.55 -23.23 -13.31
N ILE A 48 7.68 -23.75 -12.09
CA ILE A 48 6.56 -24.27 -11.28
C ILE A 48 6.73 -23.78 -9.84
N LYS A 49 5.96 -22.77 -9.44
CA LYS A 49 5.91 -22.31 -8.04
C LYS A 49 5.20 -23.36 -7.18
N ILE A 50 5.84 -23.73 -6.08
CA ILE A 50 5.36 -24.76 -5.14
C ILE A 50 5.33 -24.14 -3.73
N ASP A 51 4.17 -24.20 -3.08
CA ASP A 51 4.00 -23.85 -1.67
C ASP A 51 3.94 -25.10 -0.80
N ILE A 52 5.03 -25.39 -0.08
CA ILE A 52 5.12 -26.55 0.82
C ILE A 52 4.53 -26.17 2.20
N PRO A 53 3.49 -26.86 2.71
CA PRO A 53 2.80 -26.52 3.97
C PRO A 53 3.71 -26.41 5.20
N VAL A 54 4.79 -27.20 5.22
CA VAL A 54 5.76 -27.25 6.32
C VAL A 54 6.62 -25.98 6.37
N VAL A 55 6.81 -25.29 5.25
CA VAL A 55 7.65 -24.09 5.20
C VAL A 55 6.98 -22.94 5.93
N GLU A 56 5.66 -22.80 5.88
CA GLU A 56 4.95 -21.76 6.63
C GLU A 56 5.01 -22.00 8.14
N THR A 57 5.00 -23.26 8.57
CA THR A 57 5.18 -23.64 9.98
C THR A 57 6.61 -23.41 10.47
N ILE A 58 7.59 -23.67 9.60
CA ILE A 58 9.01 -23.44 9.87
C ILE A 58 9.36 -21.95 9.81
N ASP A 59 8.81 -21.19 8.87
CA ASP A 59 8.93 -19.73 8.80
C ASP A 59 8.32 -19.13 10.07
N ARG A 60 7.15 -19.58 10.55
CA ARG A 60 6.62 -19.16 11.87
C ARG A 60 7.56 -19.51 13.03
N LEU A 61 8.25 -20.65 13.00
CA LEU A 61 9.23 -21.06 14.02
C LEU A 61 10.55 -20.27 13.97
N PHE A 62 10.98 -19.82 12.79
CA PHE A 62 12.19 -19.00 12.63
C PHE A 62 11.90 -17.50 12.78
N SER A 63 10.74 -17.02 12.33
CA SER A 63 10.25 -15.64 12.57
C SER A 63 9.93 -15.39 14.03
N SER A 64 9.57 -16.41 14.81
CA SER A 64 9.45 -16.32 16.27
C SER A 64 10.79 -16.53 17.01
N GLY A 65 11.88 -16.80 16.29
CA GLY A 65 13.16 -17.22 16.87
C GLY A 65 14.38 -16.36 16.52
N THR A 66 14.22 -15.23 15.82
CA THR A 66 15.33 -14.31 15.52
C THR A 66 15.02 -12.88 15.95
N GLU A 67 14.83 -12.68 17.25
CA GLU A 67 15.54 -11.59 17.93
C GLU A 67 17.00 -12.04 18.07
N ILE A 68 17.79 -11.83 17.02
CA ILE A 68 19.24 -11.78 17.22
C ILE A 68 19.52 -10.39 17.78
N VAL A 69 19.59 -10.33 19.11
CA VAL A 69 20.29 -9.26 19.83
C VAL A 69 21.69 -9.17 19.24
N SER A 70 21.92 -8.22 18.34
CA SER A 70 23.25 -7.85 17.89
C SER A 70 23.93 -7.06 19.02
N SER A 71 24.37 -7.80 20.03
CA SER A 71 25.47 -7.37 20.89
C SER A 71 26.74 -7.49 20.06
N VAL A 72 27.07 -6.41 19.33
CA VAL A 72 28.44 -6.22 18.85
C VAL A 72 29.21 -5.60 20.00
N GLU A 73 29.91 -6.47 20.74
CA GLU A 73 31.14 -6.08 21.43
C GLU A 73 32.13 -5.59 20.36
N GLU A 74 32.46 -4.30 20.38
CA GLU A 74 33.74 -3.80 19.87
C GLU A 74 34.56 -3.30 21.07
N ASN A 75 35.53 -4.12 21.47
CA ASN A 75 36.68 -3.68 22.26
C ASN A 75 37.82 -3.32 21.29
N ASP A 76 38.45 -2.16 21.57
CA ASP A 76 39.85 -1.73 21.34
C ASP A 76 39.85 -0.28 20.79
N ALA A 77 40.41 0.76 21.41
CA ALA A 77 41.40 0.82 22.47
C ALA A 77 41.46 2.20 23.16
N ALA A 78 41.53 2.21 24.50
CA ALA A 78 42.33 3.16 25.29
C ALA A 78 42.64 2.52 26.66
N PRO A 79 43.84 2.70 27.24
CA PRO A 79 44.41 1.75 28.17
C PRO A 79 43.85 1.84 29.59
N ALA A 80 43.87 0.69 30.24
CA ALA A 80 43.49 0.41 31.61
C ALA A 80 43.99 1.43 32.66
N VAL A 81 43.08 1.82 33.55
CA VAL A 81 43.40 2.04 34.97
C VAL A 81 42.41 1.22 35.78
N ILE A 82 42.92 0.13 36.35
CA ILE A 82 42.25 -0.65 37.40
C ILE A 82 42.36 0.15 38.69
N VAL A 83 41.25 0.47 39.34
CA VAL A 83 41.19 0.55 40.80
C VAL A 83 39.85 -0.04 41.27
N GLU A 84 39.97 -1.06 42.11
CA GLU A 84 38.91 -1.82 42.75
C GLU A 84 38.00 -0.95 43.63
N ALA A 85 36.73 -1.35 43.72
CA ALA A 85 35.78 -0.82 44.68
C ALA A 85 36.06 -1.37 46.08
N GLU A 86 36.27 -0.49 47.06
CA GLU A 86 36.04 -0.79 48.47
C GLU A 86 35.16 0.28 49.15
N HIS A 87 34.23 -0.24 49.93
CA HIS A 87 33.28 0.35 50.86
C HIS A 87 33.62 1.68 51.57
N VAL A 88 32.53 2.40 51.96
CA VAL A 88 32.23 2.99 53.29
C VAL A 88 31.78 4.47 53.27
N ASN A 89 30.53 4.67 53.72
CA ASN A 89 29.91 5.74 54.54
C ASN A 89 30.24 7.25 54.40
N GLN A 90 29.14 8.01 54.45
CA GLN A 90 28.88 9.24 55.24
C GLN A 90 29.55 10.58 54.87
N VAL A 91 28.66 11.55 54.60
CA VAL A 91 28.50 12.88 55.24
C VAL A 91 29.58 13.96 55.03
N ASP A 92 29.06 15.09 54.57
CA ASP A 92 29.41 16.50 54.85
C ASP A 92 30.35 17.31 53.96
N ASN A 93 29.78 18.46 53.57
CA ASN A 93 30.30 19.82 53.58
C ASN A 93 31.63 20.16 52.86
N GLY A 94 31.48 21.05 51.88
CA GLY A 94 32.19 22.33 51.94
C GLY A 94 33.17 22.62 50.81
N ASN A 95 32.80 23.62 50.00
CA ASN A 95 33.64 24.75 49.56
C ASN A 95 35.10 24.51 49.10
N ARG A 96 35.34 24.87 47.83
CA ARG A 96 36.32 25.88 47.32
C ARG A 96 36.74 25.47 45.91
N THR A 97 36.33 26.20 44.86
CA THR A 97 36.98 27.38 44.25
C THR A 97 38.42 27.18 43.76
N VAL A 98 38.71 27.90 42.65
CA VAL A 98 40.01 28.36 42.12
C VAL A 98 40.62 27.45 41.04
N VAL A 99 41.02 27.89 39.83
CA VAL A 99 41.11 29.21 39.17
C VAL A 99 41.39 29.01 37.66
N HIS A 100 41.02 30.04 36.88
CA HIS A 100 41.44 30.51 35.55
C HIS A 100 42.50 29.75 34.72
N GLU A 101 42.32 29.81 33.40
CA GLU A 101 43.18 30.66 32.57
C GLU A 101 42.41 31.22 31.35
N GLU A 102 42.32 32.55 31.30
CA GLU A 102 41.93 33.37 30.14
C GLU A 102 43.05 33.36 29.11
N HIS A 103 42.71 33.52 27.83
CA HIS A 103 43.49 34.40 26.97
C HIS A 103 42.62 35.03 25.87
N ASP A 104 42.50 36.35 25.99
CA ASP A 104 42.04 37.32 24.99
C ASP A 104 42.93 37.33 23.73
N ASP A 105 42.37 37.55 22.54
CA ASP A 105 42.17 38.89 21.92
C ASP A 105 41.70 38.72 20.45
N PRO A 106 40.96 39.69 19.87
CA PRO A 106 40.10 39.51 18.71
C PRO A 106 40.73 39.99 17.40
N GLY A 107 40.09 39.57 16.31
CA GLY A 107 40.11 40.34 15.07
C GLY A 107 41.17 39.90 14.07
N VAL A 108 40.71 39.29 12.99
CA VAL A 108 40.96 39.65 11.58
C VAL A 108 40.28 38.57 10.74
N ILE A 109 39.30 39.00 9.96
CA ILE A 109 38.61 38.19 8.95
C ILE A 109 39.55 38.05 7.74
N PRO A 110 39.84 36.84 7.23
CA PRO A 110 40.30 36.68 5.86
C PRO A 110 39.15 36.18 4.99
N GLU A 111 38.87 37.01 4.00
CA GLU A 111 38.15 36.78 2.74
C GLU A 111 38.27 35.32 2.23
N TYR A 112 37.14 34.61 2.11
CA TYR A 112 37.10 33.25 1.56
C TYR A 112 37.30 33.29 0.04
N GLN A 113 38.44 32.76 -0.38
CA GLN A 113 38.73 32.42 -1.77
C GLN A 113 37.86 31.21 -2.17
N GLN A 114 37.02 31.40 -3.20
CA GLN A 114 36.15 30.35 -3.76
C GLN A 114 36.97 29.12 -4.18
N ILE A 115 36.74 27.98 -3.51
CA ILE A 115 37.12 26.65 -3.99
C ILE A 115 35.86 26.03 -4.62
N PRO A 116 35.90 25.57 -5.88
CA PRO A 116 34.75 24.95 -6.52
C PRO A 116 34.58 23.52 -5.96
N VAL A 117 33.51 23.30 -5.19
CA VAL A 117 33.09 21.94 -4.83
C VAL A 117 32.09 21.47 -5.88
N GLN A 118 32.61 20.89 -6.96
CA GLN A 118 31.94 19.75 -7.57
C GLN A 118 32.20 18.57 -6.63
N ASN A 119 31.15 18.11 -5.97
CA ASN A 119 30.81 16.69 -5.85
C ASN A 119 29.37 16.60 -5.33
N GLU A 120 28.57 15.86 -6.10
CA GLU A 120 27.21 15.44 -5.81
C GLU A 120 27.07 15.03 -4.34
N TRP A 121 26.22 15.75 -3.60
CA TRP A 121 25.62 15.22 -2.38
C TRP A 121 24.37 14.47 -2.81
N ILE A 122 24.58 13.19 -3.11
CA ILE A 122 23.51 12.20 -3.22
C ILE A 122 22.90 12.09 -1.82
N PRO A 123 21.58 12.25 -1.63
CA PRO A 123 20.95 11.96 -0.35
C PRO A 123 21.14 10.47 -0.08
N ASP A 124 21.89 10.13 0.97
CA ASP A 124 21.96 8.77 1.49
C ASP A 124 20.61 8.46 2.18
N ASN A 125 19.57 8.29 1.36
CA ASN A 125 18.37 7.53 1.68
C ASN A 125 18.76 6.06 1.79
N LYS A 126 19.52 5.73 2.83
CA LYS A 126 19.46 4.40 3.42
C LYS A 126 18.51 4.51 4.59
N ALA A 127 17.23 4.55 4.24
CA ALA A 127 16.24 3.76 4.96
C ALA A 127 16.91 2.46 5.39
N ASN A 128 16.64 2.00 6.62
CA ASN A 128 17.02 0.68 7.09
C ASN A 128 16.61 -0.37 6.03
N GLU A 129 17.49 -0.62 5.07
CA GLU A 129 17.58 -1.89 4.39
C GLU A 129 17.94 -2.81 5.53
N ASN A 130 16.91 -3.38 6.16
CA ASN A 130 16.99 -4.71 6.70
C ASN A 130 17.82 -5.47 5.68
N ILE A 131 19.11 -5.66 5.97
CA ILE A 131 20.02 -6.39 5.10
C ILE A 131 19.31 -7.73 4.99
N LYS A 132 18.62 -7.95 3.86
CA LYS A 132 17.85 -9.16 3.66
C LYS A 132 18.91 -10.24 3.62
N ILE A 133 19.16 -10.88 4.75
CA ILE A 133 20.16 -11.94 4.94
C ILE A 133 19.99 -12.97 3.83
N ASP A 134 18.73 -13.19 3.43
CA ASP A 134 18.31 -13.96 2.25
C ASP A 134 18.97 -13.56 0.92
N SER A 135 19.13 -12.27 0.63
CA SER A 135 19.80 -11.78 -0.58
C SER A 135 21.29 -12.09 -0.54
N ILE A 136 21.94 -11.85 0.60
CA ILE A 136 23.36 -12.15 0.80
C ILE A 136 23.63 -13.66 0.70
N LEU A 137 22.82 -14.49 1.35
CA LEU A 137 22.95 -15.95 1.31
C LEU A 137 22.76 -16.50 -0.11
N LYS A 138 21.82 -15.93 -0.90
CA LYS A 138 21.66 -16.28 -2.32
C LYS A 138 22.90 -15.92 -3.13
N GLN A 139 23.46 -14.73 -2.94
CA GLN A 139 24.68 -14.31 -3.65
C GLN A 139 25.88 -15.20 -3.31
N ILE A 140 26.07 -15.54 -2.03
CA ILE A 140 27.11 -16.48 -1.58
C ILE A 140 26.90 -17.85 -2.26
N SER A 141 25.68 -18.38 -2.23
CA SER A 141 25.36 -19.68 -2.82
C SER A 141 25.65 -19.72 -4.32
N LEU A 142 25.26 -18.68 -5.07
CA LEU A 142 25.51 -18.57 -6.51
C LEU A 142 27.01 -18.48 -6.81
N THR A 143 27.74 -17.67 -6.04
CA THR A 143 29.18 -17.46 -6.22
C THR A 143 29.95 -18.75 -5.98
N VAL A 144 29.69 -19.45 -4.87
CA VAL A 144 30.35 -20.73 -4.56
C VAL A 144 30.02 -21.79 -5.62
N SER A 145 28.75 -21.88 -6.05
CA SER A 145 28.34 -22.82 -7.10
C SER A 145 29.06 -22.55 -8.42
N ALA A 146 29.18 -21.28 -8.82
CA ALA A 146 29.90 -20.88 -10.03
C ALA A 146 31.39 -21.25 -9.96
N VAL A 147 32.05 -21.00 -8.83
CA VAL A 147 33.45 -21.39 -8.60
C VAL A 147 33.65 -22.90 -8.72
N LEU A 148 32.76 -23.70 -8.13
CA LEU A 148 32.83 -25.17 -8.21
C LEU A 148 32.62 -25.69 -9.64
N ILE A 149 31.71 -25.07 -10.41
CA ILE A 149 31.48 -25.43 -11.83
C ILE A 149 32.71 -25.08 -12.68
N VAL A 150 33.29 -23.89 -12.50
CA VAL A 150 34.53 -23.49 -13.20
C VAL A 150 35.69 -24.42 -12.86
N PHE A 151 35.82 -24.80 -11.58
CA PHE A 151 36.80 -25.78 -11.13
C PHE A 151 36.61 -27.14 -11.82
N LEU A 152 35.37 -27.64 -11.90
CA LEU A 152 35.05 -28.89 -12.59
C LEU A 152 35.45 -28.86 -14.07
N ILE A 153 35.11 -27.79 -14.77
CA ILE A 153 35.44 -27.61 -16.19
C ILE A 153 36.95 -27.58 -16.37
N THR A 154 37.67 -26.81 -15.55
CA THR A 154 39.12 -26.67 -15.61
C THR A 154 39.82 -27.99 -15.33
N TYR A 155 39.44 -28.67 -14.25
CA TYR A 155 40.00 -29.97 -13.87
C TYR A 155 39.81 -31.00 -14.99
N ASN A 156 38.59 -31.10 -15.54
CA ASN A 156 38.30 -32.03 -16.63
C ASN A 156 39.01 -31.66 -17.92
N PHE A 157 39.17 -30.38 -18.24
CA PHE A 157 39.94 -29.92 -19.39
C PHE A 157 41.41 -30.33 -19.28
N VAL A 158 42.02 -30.15 -18.11
CA VAL A 158 43.40 -30.59 -17.82
C VAL A 158 43.51 -32.10 -17.94
N PHE A 159 42.58 -32.85 -17.35
CA PHE A 159 42.56 -34.32 -17.39
C PHE A 159 42.40 -34.87 -18.82
N ILE A 160 41.48 -34.31 -19.61
CA ILE A 160 41.29 -34.66 -21.02
C ILE A 160 42.55 -34.35 -21.83
N SER A 161 43.19 -33.20 -21.57
CA SER A 161 44.42 -32.78 -22.24
C SER A 161 45.58 -33.72 -21.90
N TYR A 162 45.71 -34.11 -20.64
CA TYR A 162 46.65 -35.13 -20.18
C TYR A 162 46.44 -36.46 -20.90
N CYS A 163 45.20 -36.97 -20.91
CA CYS A 163 44.86 -38.22 -21.58
C CYS A 163 45.15 -38.16 -23.08
N ARG A 164 44.84 -37.03 -23.75
CA ARG A 164 45.10 -36.84 -25.18
C ARG A 164 46.59 -36.84 -25.53
N ARG A 165 47.44 -36.28 -24.66
CA ARG A 165 48.89 -36.17 -24.87
C ARG A 165 49.64 -37.47 -24.56
N ASN A 166 49.20 -38.23 -23.56
CA ASN A 166 49.94 -39.38 -23.03
C ASN A 166 49.39 -40.75 -23.42
N ARG A 167 48.32 -40.79 -24.23
CA ARG A 167 47.72 -42.05 -24.70
C ARG A 167 48.50 -42.70 -25.83
N LYS A 168 48.54 -44.04 -25.82
CA LYS A 168 49.01 -44.88 -26.93
C LYS A 168 47.86 -45.76 -27.42
N TYR A 169 47.63 -45.81 -28.73
CA TYR A 169 46.56 -46.64 -29.29
C TYR A 169 46.92 -48.13 -29.23
N ILE A 170 46.03 -48.96 -28.67
CA ILE A 170 46.23 -50.42 -28.57
C ILE A 170 45.39 -51.16 -29.61
N GLY A 171 44.13 -50.77 -29.78
CA GLY A 171 43.20 -51.50 -30.63
C GLY A 171 41.76 -51.01 -30.55
N ARG A 172 40.84 -51.80 -31.08
CA ARG A 172 39.40 -51.53 -31.06
C ARG A 172 38.68 -52.73 -30.46
N ASP A 173 37.74 -52.48 -29.57
CA ASP A 173 36.90 -53.54 -29.04
C ASP A 173 36.01 -54.11 -30.17
N PRO A 174 36.02 -55.43 -30.43
CA PRO A 174 35.26 -56.04 -31.52
C PRO A 174 33.74 -55.91 -31.37
N GLU A 175 33.22 -55.89 -30.13
CA GLU A 175 31.78 -55.87 -29.87
C GLU A 175 31.21 -54.44 -29.85
N SER A 176 31.80 -53.52 -29.08
CA SER A 176 31.31 -52.15 -28.95
C SER A 176 31.86 -51.18 -30.00
N GLY A 177 32.94 -51.54 -30.71
CA GLY A 177 33.62 -50.67 -31.66
C GLY A 177 34.34 -49.48 -30.99
N LEU A 178 34.52 -49.49 -29.67
CA LEU A 178 35.22 -48.43 -28.93
C LEU A 178 36.74 -48.53 -29.13
N ARG A 179 37.41 -47.37 -29.17
CA ARG A 179 38.87 -47.30 -29.31
C ARG A 179 39.52 -47.45 -27.93
N ILE A 180 40.49 -48.35 -27.83
CA ILE A 180 41.23 -48.67 -26.60
C ILE A 180 42.60 -48.02 -26.67
N TYR A 181 42.96 -47.30 -25.60
CA TYR A 181 44.25 -46.66 -25.44
C TYR A 181 44.93 -47.10 -24.15
N SER A 182 46.25 -47.21 -24.15
CA SER A 182 47.03 -47.36 -22.93
C SER A 182 47.54 -46.00 -22.45
N ILE A 183 47.53 -45.79 -21.15
CA ILE A 183 48.08 -44.59 -20.50
C ILE A 183 48.73 -45.01 -19.18
N ARG A 184 49.90 -44.43 -18.87
CA ARG A 184 50.57 -44.69 -17.59
C ARG A 184 49.91 -43.84 -16.50
N HIS A 185 48.83 -44.35 -15.94
CA HIS A 185 48.07 -43.69 -14.88
C HIS A 185 47.69 -44.76 -13.86
N LYS A 186 48.01 -44.55 -12.58
CA LYS A 186 47.85 -45.52 -11.48
C LYS A 186 46.38 -45.79 -11.08
N GLU A 187 45.47 -45.69 -12.04
CA GLU A 187 44.03 -45.82 -11.82
C GLU A 187 43.51 -47.05 -12.56
N ALA A 188 42.43 -47.64 -12.03
CA ALA A 188 41.71 -48.70 -12.72
C ALA A 188 41.26 -48.24 -14.12
N PRO A 189 41.01 -49.18 -15.07
CA PRO A 189 40.48 -48.83 -16.38
C PRO A 189 39.25 -47.93 -16.30
N PHE A 190 39.14 -47.00 -17.25
CA PHE A 190 38.05 -46.04 -17.26
C PHE A 190 37.64 -45.63 -18.68
N LEU A 191 36.35 -45.32 -18.84
CA LEU A 191 35.81 -44.67 -20.02
C LEU A 191 35.95 -43.14 -19.91
N LEU A 192 36.42 -42.51 -20.98
CA LEU A 192 36.36 -41.05 -21.16
C LEU A 192 35.71 -40.74 -22.52
N PHE A 193 34.47 -40.28 -22.47
CA PHE A 193 33.55 -40.13 -23.61
C PHE A 193 33.37 -41.45 -24.37
N ASN A 194 34.00 -41.60 -25.54
CA ASN A 194 33.87 -42.76 -26.42
C ASN A 194 35.19 -43.55 -26.57
N LYS A 195 36.04 -43.51 -25.54
CA LYS A 195 37.38 -44.10 -25.55
C LYS A 195 37.66 -44.78 -24.21
N ILE A 196 38.13 -46.02 -24.26
CA ILE A 196 38.51 -46.82 -23.09
C ILE A 196 40.01 -46.62 -22.84
N TYR A 197 40.39 -46.32 -21.60
CA TYR A 197 41.77 -46.17 -21.16
C TYR A 197 42.13 -47.29 -20.19
N ILE A 198 43.27 -47.93 -20.41
CA ILE A 198 43.79 -49.05 -19.62
C ILE A 198 45.24 -48.74 -19.22
N ASP A 199 45.71 -49.23 -18.08
CA ASP A 199 47.10 -49.05 -17.66
C ASP A 199 48.09 -49.87 -18.52
N ASN A 200 49.30 -49.35 -18.72
CA ASN A 200 50.35 -49.96 -19.55
C ASN A 200 50.91 -51.28 -18.97
N ASP A 201 50.84 -51.48 -17.65
CA ASP A 201 51.43 -52.63 -16.95
C ASP A 201 50.46 -53.82 -16.81
N SER A 202 49.23 -53.74 -17.34
CA SER A 202 48.29 -54.87 -17.34
C SER A 202 48.64 -55.85 -18.47
N GLU A 203 49.52 -56.82 -18.22
CA GLU A 203 49.83 -57.92 -19.17
C GLU A 203 48.62 -58.80 -19.54
N LYS A 204 47.44 -58.54 -18.95
CA LYS A 204 46.16 -59.13 -19.34
C LYS A 204 45.11 -58.03 -19.52
N ILE A 205 44.83 -57.68 -20.77
CA ILE A 205 43.54 -57.12 -21.15
C ILE A 205 42.49 -58.17 -20.76
N CYS A 206 41.73 -57.91 -19.70
CA CYS A 206 40.64 -58.80 -19.30
C CYS A 206 39.38 -58.38 -20.08
N ASP A 207 38.83 -59.29 -20.88
CA ASP A 207 37.63 -59.03 -21.70
C ASP A 207 36.44 -58.58 -20.83
N PHE A 208 36.37 -59.05 -19.58
CA PHE A 208 35.39 -58.57 -18.60
C PHE A 208 35.51 -57.08 -18.29
N THR A 209 36.72 -56.55 -18.22
CA THR A 209 36.95 -55.12 -17.91
C THR A 209 36.63 -54.24 -19.10
N ILE A 210 36.97 -54.66 -20.32
CA ILE A 210 36.56 -53.94 -21.54
C ILE A 210 35.04 -53.93 -21.66
N CYS A 211 34.39 -55.08 -21.42
CA CYS A 211 32.94 -55.19 -21.45
C CYS A 211 32.28 -54.25 -20.43
N HIS A 212 32.82 -54.17 -19.20
CA HIS A 212 32.33 -53.24 -18.17
C HIS A 212 32.41 -51.77 -18.63
N GLU A 213 33.55 -51.33 -19.17
CA GLU A 213 33.69 -49.96 -19.68
C GLU A 213 32.81 -49.69 -20.91
N ALA A 214 32.55 -50.72 -21.73
CA ALA A 214 31.60 -50.63 -22.84
C ALA A 214 30.15 -50.48 -22.34
N CYS A 215 29.78 -51.11 -21.22
CA CYS A 215 28.49 -50.91 -20.56
C CYS A 215 28.30 -49.44 -20.13
N HIS A 216 29.32 -48.81 -19.56
CA HIS A 216 29.28 -47.38 -19.22
C HIS A 216 29.00 -46.49 -20.44
N PHE A 217 29.57 -46.83 -21.61
CA PHE A 217 29.30 -46.09 -22.84
C PHE A 217 27.86 -46.29 -23.32
N LYS A 218 27.35 -47.53 -23.27
CA LYS A 218 25.97 -47.86 -23.64
C LYS A 218 24.94 -47.15 -22.76
N HIS A 219 25.25 -46.96 -21.48
CA HIS A 219 24.40 -46.24 -20.52
C HIS A 219 24.58 -44.70 -20.59
N CYS A 220 25.50 -44.19 -21.41
CA CYS A 220 25.86 -42.78 -21.48
C CYS A 220 26.36 -42.21 -20.13
N ASP A 221 27.05 -43.03 -19.32
CA ASP A 221 27.43 -42.68 -17.95
C ASP A 221 28.40 -41.48 -17.88
N TYR A 222 29.12 -41.18 -18.95
CA TYR A 222 29.94 -39.96 -19.04
C TYR A 222 29.11 -38.66 -18.96
N LEU A 223 27.88 -38.64 -19.48
CA LEU A 223 26.95 -37.52 -19.29
C LEU A 223 26.37 -37.54 -17.87
N TRP A 224 26.15 -38.74 -17.34
CA TRP A 224 25.49 -38.91 -16.07
C TRP A 224 26.38 -38.60 -14.87
N VAL A 225 27.67 -38.88 -14.97
CA VAL A 225 28.71 -38.37 -14.05
C VAL A 225 28.70 -36.83 -14.03
N LEU A 226 28.65 -36.18 -15.21
CA LEU A 226 28.62 -34.71 -15.30
C LEU A 226 27.39 -34.13 -14.61
N ILE A 227 26.19 -34.66 -14.89
CA ILE A 227 24.95 -34.15 -14.29
C ILE A 227 24.95 -34.36 -12.78
N ARG A 228 25.47 -35.48 -12.26
CA ARG A 228 25.60 -35.69 -10.81
C ARG A 228 26.50 -34.66 -10.14
N TYR A 229 27.62 -34.28 -10.77
CA TYR A 229 28.48 -33.21 -10.24
C TYR A 229 27.79 -31.85 -10.30
N LEU A 230 27.03 -31.53 -11.36
CA LEU A 230 26.27 -30.29 -11.43
C LEU A 230 25.20 -30.20 -10.34
N VAL A 231 24.43 -31.27 -10.14
CA VAL A 231 23.43 -31.36 -9.05
C VAL A 231 24.08 -31.12 -7.69
N LEU A 232 25.23 -31.76 -7.44
CA LEU A 232 25.99 -31.62 -6.20
C LEU A 232 26.53 -30.20 -6.01
N PHE A 233 27.10 -29.57 -7.03
CA PHE A 233 27.68 -28.24 -6.90
C PHE A 233 26.65 -27.12 -6.76
N ILE A 234 25.48 -27.27 -7.36
CA ILE A 234 24.36 -26.34 -7.14
C ILE A 234 23.81 -26.49 -5.71
N ASN A 235 23.89 -27.70 -5.13
CA ASN A 235 23.35 -28.05 -3.82
C ASN A 235 24.45 -28.42 -2.81
N TRP A 236 25.62 -27.79 -2.89
CA TRP A 236 26.81 -28.20 -2.15
C TRP A 236 26.62 -28.15 -0.62
N TYR A 237 25.72 -27.29 -0.15
CA TYR A 237 25.33 -27.14 1.25
C TYR A 237 24.36 -28.23 1.75
N ASN A 238 23.78 -29.05 0.86
CA ASN A 238 22.74 -30.03 1.23
C ASN A 238 23.34 -31.44 1.46
N PRO A 239 23.42 -31.93 2.72
CA PRO A 239 24.02 -33.24 3.04
C PRO A 239 23.26 -34.43 2.44
N ILE A 240 21.98 -34.27 2.12
CA ILE A 240 21.15 -35.32 1.52
C ILE A 240 21.55 -35.53 0.07
N ILE A 241 21.91 -34.45 -0.65
CA ILE A 241 22.40 -34.52 -2.03
C ILE A 241 23.78 -35.19 -2.08
N TRP A 242 24.65 -34.95 -1.09
CA TRP A 242 25.90 -35.71 -0.96
C TRP A 242 25.66 -37.22 -0.85
N THR A 243 24.66 -37.63 -0.07
CA THR A 243 24.27 -39.04 0.04
C THR A 243 23.74 -39.59 -1.29
N ALA A 244 22.91 -38.82 -2.00
CA ALA A 244 22.40 -39.18 -3.31
C ALA A 244 23.51 -39.34 -4.35
N PHE A 245 24.51 -38.45 -4.34
CA PHE A 245 25.68 -38.51 -5.21
C PHE A 245 26.42 -39.86 -5.06
N VAL A 246 26.70 -40.26 -3.81
CA VAL A 246 27.38 -41.52 -3.49
C VAL A 246 26.55 -42.74 -3.88
N LEU A 247 25.25 -42.74 -3.55
CA LEU A 247 24.36 -43.87 -3.85
C LEU A 247 24.09 -44.03 -5.35
N SER A 248 23.96 -42.93 -6.08
CA SER A 248 23.83 -42.94 -7.54
C SER A 248 25.11 -43.44 -8.21
N GLY A 249 26.28 -43.03 -7.71
CA GLY A 249 27.59 -43.59 -8.08
C GLY A 249 27.60 -45.11 -7.99
N TYR A 250 27.17 -45.61 -6.84
CA TYR A 250 27.12 -47.05 -6.56
C TYR A 250 26.10 -47.81 -7.43
N ASP A 251 24.93 -47.24 -7.71
CA ASP A 251 23.92 -47.89 -8.55
C ASP A 251 24.34 -47.97 -10.03
N CYS A 252 25.13 -47.00 -10.51
CA CYS A 252 25.75 -47.02 -11.85
C CYS A 252 26.65 -48.26 -12.01
N GLU A 253 27.56 -48.48 -11.06
CA GLU A 253 28.46 -49.64 -11.04
C GLU A 253 27.70 -50.97 -11.01
N LEU A 254 26.64 -51.05 -10.21
CA LEU A 254 25.79 -52.24 -10.15
C LEU A 254 25.03 -52.51 -11.45
N ALA A 255 24.59 -51.47 -12.15
CA ALA A 255 23.93 -51.61 -13.44
C ALA A 255 24.89 -52.13 -14.51
N CYS A 256 26.14 -51.66 -14.52
CA CYS A 256 27.19 -52.16 -15.41
C CYS A 256 27.59 -53.60 -15.05
N ASP A 257 27.77 -53.92 -13.76
CA ASP A 257 28.04 -55.29 -13.30
C ASP A 257 26.93 -56.28 -13.71
N GLU A 258 25.65 -55.86 -13.59
CA GLU A 258 24.51 -56.67 -14.00
C GLU A 258 24.52 -56.93 -15.52
N GLU A 259 24.80 -55.91 -16.33
CA GLU A 259 24.85 -56.03 -17.79
C GLU A 259 26.01 -56.94 -18.26
N VAL A 260 27.21 -56.84 -17.66
CA VAL A 260 28.33 -57.77 -17.95
C VAL A 260 27.91 -59.22 -17.68
N MET A 261 27.19 -59.47 -16.59
CA MET A 261 26.68 -60.81 -16.27
C MET A 261 25.59 -61.29 -17.24
N THR A 262 24.85 -60.39 -17.90
CA THR A 262 23.92 -60.78 -18.98
C THR A 262 24.65 -61.21 -20.25
N ILE A 263 25.83 -60.65 -20.53
CA ILE A 263 26.64 -60.95 -21.72
C ILE A 263 27.42 -62.26 -21.54
N TYR A 264 28.12 -62.43 -20.42
CA TYR A 264 29.01 -63.59 -20.18
C TYR A 264 28.36 -64.76 -19.42
N GLY A 265 27.11 -64.59 -18.95
CA GLY A 265 26.36 -65.61 -18.24
C GLY A 265 26.80 -65.83 -16.78
N ALA A 266 25.92 -66.46 -15.99
CA ALA A 266 26.10 -66.64 -14.55
C ALA A 266 27.31 -67.52 -14.16
N ASP A 267 27.73 -68.43 -15.04
CA ASP A 267 28.87 -69.33 -14.81
C ASP A 267 30.21 -68.59 -14.73
N SER A 268 30.29 -67.43 -15.40
CA SER A 268 31.45 -66.54 -15.42
C SER A 268 31.55 -65.64 -14.17
N SER A 269 30.58 -65.70 -13.24
CA SER A 269 30.49 -64.82 -12.07
C SER A 269 31.72 -64.85 -11.15
N LYS A 270 32.32 -66.04 -10.97
CA LYS A 270 33.52 -66.21 -10.13
C LYS A 270 34.75 -65.56 -10.76
N ASP A 271 34.90 -65.69 -12.06
CA ASP A 271 36.05 -65.13 -12.79
C ASP A 271 35.91 -63.62 -12.93
N TYR A 272 34.69 -63.13 -13.20
CA TYR A 272 34.41 -61.70 -13.16
C TYR A 272 34.65 -61.08 -11.77
N ALA A 273 34.17 -61.71 -10.70
CA ALA A 273 34.41 -61.22 -9.33
C ALA A 273 35.90 -61.23 -8.94
N ARG A 274 36.70 -62.18 -9.46
CA ARG A 274 38.17 -62.17 -9.29
C ARG A 274 38.82 -61.00 -10.03
N THR A 275 38.35 -60.69 -11.24
CA THR A 275 38.81 -59.50 -11.98
C THR A 275 38.53 -58.22 -11.19
N LEU A 276 37.31 -58.05 -10.66
CA LEU A 276 36.96 -56.90 -9.81
C LEU A 276 37.83 -56.80 -8.55
N LEU A 277 38.09 -57.92 -7.87
CA LEU A 277 38.95 -57.96 -6.69
C LEU A 277 40.42 -57.67 -7.00
N GLY A 278 40.92 -58.12 -8.15
CA GLY A 278 42.28 -57.83 -8.61
C GLY A 278 42.49 -56.34 -8.90
N LEU A 279 41.47 -55.68 -9.46
CA LEU A 279 41.48 -54.23 -9.69
C LEU A 279 41.42 -53.41 -8.40
N LEU A 280 40.82 -53.94 -7.33
CA LEU A 280 40.80 -53.31 -6.01
C LEU A 280 42.19 -53.30 -5.34
N GLN A 281 42.98 -54.38 -5.50
CA GLN A 281 44.30 -54.54 -4.88
C GLN A 281 45.36 -53.57 -5.44
N GLN A 282 45.11 -52.95 -6.59
CA GLN A 282 46.00 -51.99 -7.23
C GLN A 282 45.69 -50.52 -6.88
N GLN A 283 44.69 -50.25 -6.03
CA GLN A 283 44.27 -48.89 -5.68
C GLN A 283 45.11 -48.31 -4.54
N SER A 284 45.60 -47.07 -4.70
CA SER A 284 46.24 -46.29 -3.63
C SER A 284 45.21 -45.43 -2.88
N ASP A 285 45.36 -45.34 -1.55
CA ASP A 285 44.56 -44.49 -0.67
C ASP A 285 44.81 -42.98 -0.93
N MET A 286 44.07 -42.34 -1.86
CA MET A 286 43.80 -40.90 -1.80
C MET A 286 42.69 -40.44 -2.79
N ALA A 287 41.78 -39.62 -2.26
CA ALA A 287 40.90 -38.61 -2.89
C ALA A 287 39.91 -39.01 -4.02
N ILE A 288 38.65 -38.58 -3.79
CA ILE A 288 37.59 -38.44 -4.79
C ILE A 288 38.13 -37.57 -5.93
N GLY A 289 38.40 -38.15 -7.10
CA GLY A 289 38.83 -37.39 -8.27
C GLY A 289 37.61 -36.76 -8.94
N PHE A 290 37.62 -35.43 -9.14
CA PHE A 290 36.56 -34.66 -9.83
C PHE A 290 36.55 -34.87 -11.36
N SER A 291 36.82 -36.10 -11.81
CA SER A 291 36.90 -36.47 -13.23
C SER A 291 35.54 -36.97 -13.75
N ILE A 292 35.24 -36.69 -15.02
CA ILE A 292 34.10 -37.23 -15.78
C ILE A 292 34.33 -38.71 -16.18
N SER A 293 35.48 -39.30 -15.84
CA SER A 293 35.76 -40.71 -16.08
C SER A 293 34.95 -41.65 -15.16
N THR A 294 34.45 -42.75 -15.70
CA THR A 294 33.64 -43.75 -14.97
C THR A 294 34.48 -44.82 -14.24
N GLY A 295 35.68 -44.47 -13.79
CA GLY A 295 36.63 -45.46 -13.28
C GLY A 295 36.07 -46.30 -12.13
N MET A 296 36.44 -47.58 -12.12
CA MET A 296 35.96 -48.63 -11.19
C MET A 296 36.47 -48.47 -9.74
N ARG A 297 36.23 -47.31 -9.11
CA ARG A 297 36.69 -46.98 -7.75
C ARG A 297 35.58 -47.29 -6.74
N SER A 298 35.86 -48.17 -5.79
CA SER A 298 34.91 -48.40 -4.69
C SER A 298 35.65 -48.85 -3.42
N GLY A 299 35.28 -48.28 -2.27
CA GLY A 299 35.81 -48.73 -0.98
C GLY A 299 35.39 -50.17 -0.67
N TYR A 300 36.06 -50.82 0.29
CA TYR A 300 35.85 -52.24 0.65
C TYR A 300 34.36 -52.63 0.81
N GLU A 301 33.57 -51.80 1.51
CA GLU A 301 32.14 -52.08 1.75
C GLU A 301 31.27 -51.97 0.48
N MET A 302 31.62 -51.10 -0.47
CA MET A 302 30.93 -51.02 -1.76
C MET A 302 31.31 -52.21 -2.65
N MET A 303 32.59 -52.58 -2.72
CA MET A 303 33.05 -53.74 -3.49
C MET A 303 32.41 -55.04 -2.99
N LYS A 304 32.33 -55.23 -1.66
CA LYS A 304 31.65 -56.37 -1.04
C LYS A 304 30.20 -56.49 -1.51
N LYS A 305 29.47 -55.37 -1.58
CA LYS A 305 28.07 -55.35 -2.02
C LYS A 305 27.93 -55.57 -3.54
N ARG A 306 28.87 -55.10 -4.37
CA ARG A 306 28.94 -55.41 -5.81
C ARG A 306 29.09 -56.92 -6.06
N ILE A 307 30.04 -57.57 -5.38
CA ILE A 307 30.25 -59.03 -5.45
C ILE A 307 29.00 -59.81 -5.00
N ILE A 308 28.32 -59.35 -3.94
CA ILE A 308 27.06 -59.97 -3.49
C ILE A 308 25.96 -59.83 -4.57
N SER A 309 25.87 -58.68 -5.24
CA SER A 309 24.89 -58.45 -6.32
C SER A 309 25.16 -59.35 -7.53
N ILE A 310 26.42 -59.60 -7.88
CA ILE A 310 26.81 -60.55 -8.94
C ILE A 310 26.37 -61.98 -8.59
N LYS A 311 26.51 -62.38 -7.32
CA LYS A 311 26.10 -63.71 -6.83
C LYS A 311 24.57 -63.88 -6.73
N LYS A 312 23.83 -62.79 -6.57
CA LYS A 312 22.36 -62.77 -6.42
C LYS A 312 21.77 -61.74 -7.39
N PRO A 313 21.66 -62.07 -8.69
CA PRO A 313 21.13 -61.14 -9.68
C PRO A 313 19.68 -60.73 -9.33
N ALA A 314 19.34 -59.47 -9.58
CA ALA A 314 18.02 -58.96 -9.27
C ALA A 314 16.96 -59.65 -10.14
N LYS A 315 15.81 -59.99 -9.55
CA LYS A 315 14.68 -60.56 -10.30
C LYS A 315 13.67 -59.46 -10.60
N MET A 316 13.31 -59.31 -11.87
CA MET A 316 12.34 -58.30 -12.30
C MET A 316 10.93 -58.63 -11.79
N SER A 317 10.43 -57.85 -10.83
CA SER A 317 9.03 -57.86 -10.42
C SER A 317 8.29 -56.65 -10.99
N ARG A 318 7.39 -56.88 -11.96
CA ARG A 318 6.56 -55.81 -12.56
C ARG A 318 5.74 -55.04 -11.53
N LYS A 319 5.26 -55.72 -10.48
CA LYS A 319 4.53 -55.10 -9.36
C LYS A 319 5.42 -54.18 -8.53
N ALA A 320 6.66 -54.60 -8.26
CA ALA A 320 7.60 -53.78 -7.49
C ALA A 320 8.06 -52.55 -8.28
N LEU A 321 8.26 -52.68 -9.60
CA LEU A 321 8.58 -51.54 -10.47
C LEU A 321 7.41 -50.54 -10.53
N GLY A 322 6.18 -51.02 -10.75
CA GLY A 322 4.99 -50.17 -10.77
C GLY A 322 4.77 -49.42 -9.45
N LEU A 323 4.94 -50.11 -8.32
CA LEU A 323 4.85 -49.47 -7.00
C LEU A 323 5.96 -48.43 -6.77
N SER A 324 7.18 -48.71 -7.22
CA SER A 324 8.30 -47.78 -7.10
C SER A 324 8.06 -46.51 -7.93
N MET A 325 7.56 -46.65 -9.17
CA MET A 325 7.21 -45.51 -10.02
C MET A 325 6.06 -44.70 -9.42
N ALA A 326 5.01 -45.36 -8.90
CA ALA A 326 3.90 -44.68 -8.25
C ALA A 326 4.34 -43.92 -6.98
N SER A 327 5.22 -44.50 -6.16
CA SER A 327 5.77 -43.82 -4.98
C SER A 327 6.64 -42.62 -5.35
N ILE A 328 7.47 -42.74 -6.39
CA ILE A 328 8.26 -41.60 -6.89
C ILE A 328 7.34 -40.49 -7.40
N LEU A 329 6.28 -40.83 -8.13
CA LEU A 329 5.26 -39.88 -8.58
C LEU A 329 4.55 -39.21 -7.40
N LEU A 330 4.21 -39.97 -6.34
CA LEU A 330 3.62 -39.41 -5.12
C LEU A 330 4.57 -38.46 -4.40
N PHE A 331 5.86 -38.79 -4.26
CA PHE A 331 6.84 -37.88 -3.65
C PHE A 331 7.08 -36.62 -4.48
N THR A 332 7.02 -36.73 -5.81
CA THR A 332 7.00 -35.53 -6.67
C THR A 332 5.72 -34.74 -6.43
N SER A 333 4.53 -35.36 -6.43
CA SER A 333 3.25 -34.68 -6.23
C SER A 333 3.09 -34.03 -4.84
N CYS A 334 3.57 -34.65 -3.76
CA CYS A 334 3.62 -34.03 -2.43
C CYS A 334 4.55 -32.81 -2.37
N SER A 335 5.53 -32.75 -3.28
CA SER A 335 6.37 -31.57 -3.51
C SER A 335 5.76 -30.59 -4.52
N PHE A 336 4.53 -30.82 -5.02
CA PHE A 336 3.78 -29.95 -5.94
C PHE A 336 2.39 -29.58 -5.40
N VAL A 337 2.07 -29.90 -4.15
CA VAL A 337 0.78 -29.52 -3.56
C VAL A 337 0.79 -28.02 -3.40
N ASN A 338 0.10 -27.32 -4.30
CA ASN A 338 -0.36 -25.97 -4.04
C ASN A 338 -1.31 -26.08 -2.85
N THR A 339 -0.84 -25.68 -1.67
CA THR A 339 -1.71 -25.65 -0.50
C THR A 339 -2.83 -24.68 -0.86
N SER A 340 -4.09 -25.10 -0.71
CA SER A 340 -5.23 -24.19 -0.75
C SER A 340 -4.84 -22.93 0.03
N LYS A 341 -4.89 -21.75 -0.59
CA LYS A 341 -4.56 -20.48 0.08
C LYS A 341 -5.16 -20.52 1.47
N ASN A 342 -4.31 -20.55 2.49
CA ASN A 342 -4.79 -20.60 3.86
C ASN A 342 -5.61 -19.34 4.07
N VAL A 343 -6.92 -19.52 4.19
CA VAL A 343 -7.83 -18.45 4.55
C VAL A 343 -7.38 -17.94 5.91
N ARG A 344 -6.98 -16.67 5.96
CA ARG A 344 -6.60 -16.05 7.24
C ARG A 344 -7.87 -15.87 8.07
N GLU A 345 -7.73 -16.11 9.35
CA GLU A 345 -8.77 -15.85 10.34
C GLU A 345 -8.20 -14.85 11.35
N VAL A 346 -9.05 -13.98 11.87
CA VAL A 346 -8.68 -13.06 12.94
C VAL A 346 -8.32 -13.89 14.17
N SER A 347 -7.14 -13.64 14.75
CA SER A 347 -6.69 -14.29 15.97
C SER A 347 -7.31 -13.64 17.20
N VAL A 348 -7.51 -14.42 18.26
CA VAL A 348 -7.90 -13.91 19.59
C VAL A 348 -6.85 -12.91 20.13
N SER A 349 -5.58 -13.14 19.79
CA SER A 349 -4.44 -12.32 20.22
C SER A 349 -4.17 -11.10 19.35
N ASP A 350 -4.89 -10.92 18.24
CA ASP A 350 -4.69 -9.74 17.39
C ASP A 350 -5.14 -8.50 18.17
N PRO A 351 -4.38 -7.39 18.15
CA PRO A 351 -4.78 -6.18 18.87
C PRO A 351 -6.16 -5.70 18.43
N TRP A 352 -6.93 -5.15 19.37
CA TRP A 352 -8.21 -4.55 19.07
C TRP A 352 -8.56 -3.44 20.06
N TRP A 353 -9.28 -2.43 19.59
CA TRP A 353 -9.87 -1.39 20.42
C TRP A 353 -11.38 -1.35 20.25
N ASN A 354 -12.09 -1.52 21.35
CA ASN A 354 -13.53 -1.39 21.41
C ASN A 354 -13.92 0.08 21.39
N ASP A 355 -14.77 0.45 20.45
CA ASP A 355 -15.25 1.81 20.31
C ASP A 355 -16.60 2.01 21.00
N THR A 356 -16.79 3.20 21.55
CA THR A 356 -18.06 3.73 22.01
C THR A 356 -18.19 5.13 21.43
N GLU A 357 -19.20 5.32 20.60
CA GLU A 357 -19.47 6.60 19.96
C GLU A 357 -20.62 7.32 20.67
N ILE A 358 -20.37 8.56 21.05
CA ILE A 358 -21.37 9.48 21.60
C ILE A 358 -21.64 10.52 20.54
N VAL A 359 -22.86 10.51 20.02
CA VAL A 359 -23.31 11.42 18.96
C VAL A 359 -24.13 12.53 19.60
N ILE A 360 -23.71 13.77 19.40
CA ILE A 360 -24.42 14.99 19.82
C ILE A 360 -24.93 15.67 18.56
N THR A 361 -26.25 15.67 18.39
CA THR A 361 -26.90 16.20 17.20
C THR A 361 -27.36 17.65 17.40
N PRO A 362 -27.50 18.43 16.32
CA PRO A 362 -28.14 19.74 16.41
C PRO A 362 -29.55 19.71 17.01
N ASP A 363 -30.29 18.63 16.82
CA ASP A 363 -31.64 18.47 17.37
C ASP A 363 -31.65 18.36 18.91
N ASP A 364 -30.61 17.77 19.51
CA ASP A 364 -30.44 17.70 20.96
C ASP A 364 -30.36 19.10 21.58
N ILE A 365 -29.70 20.02 20.89
CA ILE A 365 -29.57 21.43 21.31
C ILE A 365 -30.83 22.22 20.94
N LYS A 366 -31.40 21.98 19.76
CA LYS A 366 -32.62 22.65 19.28
C LYS A 366 -33.81 22.42 20.21
N HIS A 367 -34.06 21.16 20.58
CA HIS A 367 -35.19 20.79 21.43
C HIS A 367 -35.15 21.52 22.78
N GLU A 368 -33.95 21.70 23.32
CA GLU A 368 -33.73 22.34 24.61
C GLU A 368 -33.82 23.86 24.55
N LEU A 369 -33.22 24.50 23.54
CA LEU A 369 -33.32 25.94 23.36
C LEU A 369 -34.76 26.38 23.08
N ASN A 370 -35.61 25.47 22.56
CA ASN A 370 -36.96 25.78 22.06
C ASN A 370 -36.94 26.94 21.06
N LYS A 371 -35.86 27.00 20.26
CA LYS A 371 -35.65 27.97 19.19
C LYS A 371 -35.24 27.25 17.92
N ASP A 372 -35.55 27.83 16.78
CA ASP A 372 -35.12 27.27 15.50
C ASP A 372 -33.64 27.58 15.25
N LEU A 373 -32.80 26.55 15.27
CA LEU A 373 -31.40 26.65 14.84
C LEU A 373 -31.33 26.76 13.32
N PHE A 374 -30.39 27.56 12.82
CA PHE A 374 -29.96 27.48 11.42
C PHE A 374 -28.54 26.93 11.27
N ASP A 375 -27.70 27.09 12.29
CA ASP A 375 -26.35 26.56 12.28
C ASP A 375 -25.89 26.19 13.70
N LEU A 376 -24.99 25.22 13.79
CA LEU A 376 -24.40 24.76 15.02
C LEU A 376 -22.98 24.24 14.74
N PHE A 377 -21.99 24.81 15.42
CA PHE A 377 -20.60 24.34 15.37
C PHE A 377 -20.05 24.13 16.76
N SER A 378 -19.19 23.13 16.88
CA SER A 378 -18.21 23.11 17.96
C SER A 378 -17.11 24.13 17.66
N ARG A 379 -16.70 24.92 18.67
CA ARG A 379 -15.67 25.95 18.52
C ARG A 379 -14.36 25.58 19.18
N SER A 380 -14.45 24.95 20.33
CA SER A 380 -13.31 24.53 21.13
C SER A 380 -13.74 23.44 22.09
N TYR A 381 -12.77 22.64 22.53
CA TYR A 381 -12.97 21.62 23.54
C TYR A 381 -11.79 21.57 24.49
N VAL A 382 -12.03 21.08 25.71
CA VAL A 382 -10.96 20.71 26.66
C VAL A 382 -11.35 19.40 27.33
N ALA A 383 -10.41 18.46 27.33
CA ALA A 383 -10.62 17.13 27.91
C ALA A 383 -9.82 16.92 29.20
N ASP A 384 -10.28 15.97 30.00
CA ASP A 384 -9.54 15.37 31.10
C ASP A 384 -9.75 13.86 31.15
N GLU A 385 -9.28 13.20 32.21
CA GLU A 385 -9.29 11.74 32.33
C GLU A 385 -10.67 11.09 32.13
N ASP A 386 -11.75 11.79 32.52
CA ASP A 386 -13.10 11.22 32.59
C ASP A 386 -14.15 12.02 31.81
N SER A 387 -13.82 13.19 31.27
CA SER A 387 -14.79 14.08 30.67
C SER A 387 -14.21 15.00 29.59
N VAL A 388 -15.11 15.52 28.75
CA VAL A 388 -14.81 16.56 27.77
C VAL A 388 -15.77 17.73 27.92
N LEU A 389 -15.23 18.94 27.91
CA LEU A 389 -15.98 20.18 27.73
C LEU A 389 -15.96 20.54 26.25
N ILE A 390 -17.13 20.91 25.72
CA ILE A 390 -17.30 21.33 24.33
C ILE A 390 -18.06 22.65 24.33
N VAL A 391 -17.56 23.62 23.56
CA VAL A 391 -18.23 24.88 23.28
C VAL A 391 -19.00 24.75 21.98
N PHE A 392 -20.32 24.89 22.08
CA PHE A 392 -21.22 24.96 20.94
C PHE A 392 -21.59 26.40 20.65
N GLN A 393 -21.38 26.85 19.43
CA GLN A 393 -21.92 28.10 18.94
C GLN A 393 -23.20 27.82 18.16
N ALA A 394 -24.32 28.22 18.76
CA ALA A 394 -25.65 28.01 18.22
C ALA A 394 -26.13 29.27 17.50
N TYR A 395 -26.32 29.16 16.19
CA TYR A 395 -26.85 30.23 15.40
C TYR A 395 -28.36 30.07 15.24
N ILE A 396 -29.11 31.08 15.68
CA ILE A 396 -30.56 30.95 15.88
C ILE A 396 -31.32 31.83 14.88
N LYS A 397 -32.36 31.27 14.27
CA LYS A 397 -33.21 32.01 13.32
C LYS A 397 -33.96 33.13 14.01
N ASN A 398 -33.85 34.34 13.46
CA ASN A 398 -34.58 35.53 13.91
C ASN A 398 -34.40 35.85 15.41
N SER A 399 -33.26 35.46 16.00
CA SER A 399 -32.89 35.72 17.39
C SER A 399 -31.39 35.99 17.49
N ASN A 400 -30.91 36.44 18.65
CA ASN A 400 -29.47 36.51 18.89
C ASN A 400 -28.89 35.10 18.94
N ASN A 401 -27.69 34.94 18.39
CA ASN A 401 -26.92 33.70 18.52
C ASN A 401 -26.64 33.41 19.99
N ASP A 402 -26.43 32.15 20.31
CA ASP A 402 -26.10 31.72 21.66
C ASP A 402 -24.84 30.87 21.66
N VAL A 403 -24.21 30.78 22.82
CA VAL A 403 -23.05 29.95 23.03
C VAL A 403 -23.28 29.11 24.27
N ILE A 404 -23.12 27.80 24.11
CA ILE A 404 -23.42 26.81 25.12
C ILE A 404 -22.15 26.02 25.39
N ILE A 405 -21.70 26.02 26.64
CA ILE A 405 -20.60 25.17 27.08
C ILE A 405 -21.20 23.97 27.77
N ARG A 406 -20.88 22.76 27.30
CA ARG A 406 -21.36 21.51 27.89
C ARG A 406 -20.20 20.62 28.28
N ARG A 407 -20.35 19.96 29.42
CA ARG A 407 -19.43 18.91 29.88
C ARG A 407 -20.11 17.56 29.74
N TYR A 408 -19.43 16.61 29.11
CA TYR A 408 -19.87 15.23 28.95
C TYR A 408 -18.87 14.27 29.59
N SER A 409 -19.37 13.19 30.20
CA SER A 409 -18.52 12.05 30.53
C SER A 409 -18.23 11.21 29.28
N TYR A 410 -17.20 10.37 29.34
CA TYR A 410 -16.88 9.42 28.26
C TYR A 410 -17.88 8.26 28.11
N GLU A 411 -18.90 8.21 28.96
CA GLU A 411 -20.08 7.34 28.82
C GLU A 411 -21.29 8.07 28.20
N GLY A 412 -21.13 9.33 27.78
CA GLY A 412 -22.17 10.12 27.11
C GLY A 412 -23.14 10.82 28.05
N THR A 413 -22.85 10.87 29.35
CA THR A 413 -23.69 11.59 30.32
C THR A 413 -23.33 13.08 30.31
N MET A 414 -24.30 13.96 30.07
CA MET A 414 -24.10 15.40 30.25
C MET A 414 -23.95 15.70 31.75
N LEU A 415 -22.75 16.11 32.17
CA LEU A 415 -22.39 16.40 33.55
C LEU A 415 -22.77 17.83 33.98
N GLY A 416 -22.84 18.76 33.04
CA GLY A 416 -23.22 20.15 33.32
C GLY A 416 -23.20 21.02 32.08
N GLN A 417 -23.85 22.19 32.18
CA GLN A 417 -23.84 23.18 31.12
C GLN A 417 -23.88 24.63 31.63
N VAL A 418 -23.38 25.54 30.79
CA VAL A 418 -23.46 26.99 30.98
C VAL A 418 -23.87 27.62 29.66
N LYS A 419 -24.88 28.49 29.69
CA LYS A 419 -25.32 29.27 28.53
C LYS A 419 -24.87 30.72 28.68
N LEU A 420 -24.11 31.23 27.71
CA LEU A 420 -23.46 32.54 27.86
C LEU A 420 -24.48 33.68 27.82
N SER A 421 -25.56 33.55 27.06
CA SER A 421 -26.62 34.57 27.02
C SER A 421 -27.35 34.75 28.36
N ASP A 422 -27.41 33.72 29.21
CA ASP A 422 -28.02 33.85 30.56
C ASP A 422 -27.16 34.72 31.48
N TYR A 423 -25.87 34.83 31.21
CA TYR A 423 -24.92 35.62 31.99
C TYR A 423 -24.74 37.04 31.46
N PHE A 424 -24.51 37.17 30.15
CA PHE A 424 -24.21 38.46 29.49
C PHE A 424 -25.46 39.22 29.04
N GLY A 425 -26.63 38.57 28.97
CA GLY A 425 -27.85 39.20 28.47
C GLY A 425 -27.72 39.64 27.01
N ASP A 426 -27.88 40.94 26.76
CA ASP A 426 -27.80 41.55 25.42
C ASP A 426 -26.39 42.09 25.07
N GLU A 427 -25.39 41.91 25.93
CA GLU A 427 -24.01 42.33 25.61
C GLU A 427 -23.45 41.52 24.43
N GLU A 428 -22.73 42.19 23.51
CA GLU A 428 -22.04 41.50 22.42
C GLU A 428 -20.78 40.78 22.94
N PHE A 429 -20.68 39.49 22.61
CA PHE A 429 -19.53 38.64 22.91
C PHE A 429 -19.30 37.64 21.78
N TYR A 430 -18.07 37.13 21.69
CA TYR A 430 -17.70 36.07 20.75
C TYR A 430 -17.59 34.73 21.47
N ALA A 431 -17.90 33.63 20.78
CA ALA A 431 -17.75 32.30 21.33
C ALA A 431 -16.30 32.07 21.80
N PRO A 432 -16.09 31.44 22.97
CA PRO A 432 -14.76 31.20 23.48
C PRO A 432 -14.03 30.21 22.57
N GLU A 433 -12.92 30.69 22.03
CA GLU A 433 -12.06 29.87 21.18
C GLU A 433 -11.00 29.11 21.98
N THR A 434 -10.80 29.50 23.23
CA THR A 434 -9.85 28.85 24.13
C THR A 434 -10.57 28.44 25.42
N LEU A 435 -10.59 27.12 25.65
CA LEU A 435 -10.91 26.51 26.93
C LEU A 435 -9.64 25.99 27.56
N TYR A 436 -9.56 26.04 28.88
CA TYR A 436 -8.44 25.44 29.59
C TYR A 436 -8.85 25.00 30.99
N LYS A 437 -8.12 24.01 31.50
CA LYS A 437 -8.25 23.50 32.86
C LYS A 437 -7.05 23.98 33.67
N LEU A 438 -7.31 24.53 34.84
CA LEU A 438 -6.27 24.88 35.82
C LEU A 438 -6.68 24.29 37.16
N ASN A 439 -5.89 23.32 37.65
CA ASN A 439 -6.26 22.46 38.78
C ASN A 439 -7.63 21.78 38.50
N ASP A 440 -8.56 21.84 39.45
CA ASP A 440 -9.90 21.22 39.33
C ASP A 440 -10.97 22.15 38.74
N LYS A 441 -10.56 23.23 38.08
CA LYS A 441 -11.46 24.26 37.54
C LYS A 441 -11.29 24.46 36.05
N TYR A 442 -12.39 24.79 35.38
CA TYR A 442 -12.40 25.13 33.97
C TYR A 442 -12.59 26.62 33.78
N TYR A 443 -12.02 27.11 32.70
CA TYR A 443 -12.05 28.51 32.36
C TYR A 443 -12.23 28.69 30.86
N ALA A 444 -12.94 29.76 30.49
CA ALA A 444 -13.15 30.18 29.11
C ALA A 444 -12.56 31.57 28.89
N VAL A 445 -11.88 31.78 27.77
CA VAL A 445 -11.49 33.13 27.32
C VAL A 445 -12.52 33.62 26.33
N ILE A 446 -13.19 34.72 26.66
CA ILE A 446 -14.28 35.30 25.88
C ILE A 446 -13.84 36.70 25.43
N GLN A 447 -14.01 36.99 24.15
CA GLN A 447 -13.74 38.32 23.59
C GLN A 447 -14.97 39.20 23.69
N HIS A 448 -14.74 40.45 24.10
CA HIS A 448 -15.73 41.51 24.18
C HIS A 448 -15.25 42.71 23.36
N TYR A 449 -16.17 43.41 22.73
CA TYR A 449 -15.86 44.70 22.09
C TYR A 449 -15.76 45.79 23.16
N ASP A 450 -14.64 46.52 23.19
CA ASP A 450 -14.42 47.66 24.07
C ASP A 450 -14.60 48.97 23.28
N GLU A 451 -15.75 49.62 23.48
CA GLU A 451 -16.10 50.88 22.81
C GLU A 451 -15.07 52.01 23.06
N GLN A 452 -14.35 51.99 24.20
CA GLN A 452 -13.38 53.05 24.53
C GLN A 452 -12.07 52.88 23.76
N LYS A 453 -11.72 51.63 23.45
CA LYS A 453 -10.49 51.27 22.74
C LYS A 453 -10.72 50.95 21.26
N ASP A 454 -11.98 50.94 20.80
CA ASP A 454 -12.40 50.53 19.46
C ASP A 454 -11.73 49.21 19.01
N SER A 455 -11.67 48.25 19.93
CA SER A 455 -10.94 46.98 19.74
C SER A 455 -11.54 45.85 20.58
N LEU A 456 -11.21 44.61 20.21
CA LEU A 456 -11.60 43.42 20.95
C LEU A 456 -10.68 43.20 22.15
N VAL A 457 -11.26 42.96 23.32
CA VAL A 457 -10.55 42.67 24.57
C VAL A 457 -10.90 41.26 25.06
N SER A 458 -9.88 40.47 25.39
CA SER A 458 -10.05 39.11 25.90
C SER A 458 -10.17 39.11 27.43
N LYS A 459 -11.23 38.47 27.96
CA LYS A 459 -11.46 38.29 29.41
C LYS A 459 -11.55 36.80 29.74
N GLY A 460 -10.89 36.37 30.81
CA GLY A 460 -10.96 34.99 31.30
C GLY A 460 -12.07 34.84 32.35
N TYR A 461 -12.89 33.80 32.23
CA TYR A 461 -14.00 33.50 33.14
C TYR A 461 -13.86 32.09 33.71
N GLU A 462 -14.10 31.91 35.01
CA GLU A 462 -14.25 30.58 35.63
C GLU A 462 -15.63 30.02 35.28
N ILE A 463 -15.68 28.77 34.82
CA ILE A 463 -16.92 28.08 34.48
C ILE A 463 -17.43 27.33 35.71
N ASP A 464 -18.62 27.69 36.18
CA ASP A 464 -19.28 27.08 37.34
C ASP A 464 -20.50 26.27 36.90
N PHE A 465 -20.32 24.96 36.76
CA PHE A 465 -21.40 24.05 36.34
C PHE A 465 -22.50 23.89 37.41
N ASP A 466 -22.17 23.95 38.70
CA ASP A 466 -23.14 23.79 39.80
C ASP A 466 -24.13 24.96 39.85
N GLY A 467 -23.65 26.17 39.58
CA GLY A 467 -24.47 27.37 39.46
C GLY A 467 -24.98 27.65 38.04
N SER A 468 -24.58 26.83 37.05
CA SER A 468 -24.81 27.05 35.61
C SER A 468 -24.47 28.48 35.16
N THR A 469 -23.33 29.01 35.62
CA THR A 469 -22.96 30.43 35.47
C THR A 469 -21.46 30.63 35.24
N LEU A 470 -21.05 31.86 34.96
CA LEU A 470 -19.65 32.28 34.88
C LEU A 470 -19.26 33.07 36.15
N ARG A 471 -18.01 32.93 36.61
CA ARG A 471 -17.50 33.63 37.80
C ARG A 471 -16.20 34.39 37.52
N ASN A 472 -16.01 35.48 38.28
CA ASN A 472 -14.76 36.23 38.47
C ASN A 472 -13.97 36.51 37.17
N PRO A 473 -14.39 37.46 36.31
CA PRO A 473 -13.59 37.85 35.17
C PRO A 473 -12.25 38.40 35.63
N PHE A 474 -11.15 37.86 35.11
CA PHE A 474 -9.85 38.54 35.16
C PHE A 474 -9.49 38.99 33.74
N SER A 475 -8.97 40.22 33.63
CA SER A 475 -8.54 40.75 32.34
C SER A 475 -7.22 40.10 31.93
N ILE A 476 -7.14 39.64 30.68
CA ILE A 476 -5.87 39.31 30.06
C ILE A 476 -5.44 40.58 29.33
N GLU A 477 -4.49 41.32 29.91
CA GLU A 477 -3.91 42.47 29.21
C GLU A 477 -3.04 41.96 28.06
N LEU A 478 -3.56 42.11 26.84
CA LEU A 478 -2.79 41.87 25.63
C LEU A 478 -1.73 42.98 25.53
N PRO A 479 -0.47 42.65 25.21
CA PRO A 479 0.54 43.66 24.91
C PRO A 479 0.04 44.58 23.79
N ASP A 480 0.11 45.89 23.98
CA ASP A 480 -0.24 46.87 22.95
C ASP A 480 0.89 46.89 21.90
N ASP A 481 0.72 46.09 20.84
CA ASP A 481 1.71 45.90 19.78
C ASP A 481 1.36 46.62 18.48
N GLY A 482 0.32 47.46 18.48
CA GLY A 482 -0.07 48.32 17.35
C GLY A 482 -0.70 47.59 16.16
N LEU A 483 -1.02 46.29 16.30
CA LEU A 483 -1.66 45.46 15.28
C LEU A 483 -3.18 45.48 15.45
N MET A 484 -3.94 45.50 14.34
CA MET A 484 -5.41 45.68 14.40
C MET A 484 -6.17 44.48 15.01
N PHE A 485 -5.59 43.28 14.99
CA PHE A 485 -6.24 42.06 15.48
C PHE A 485 -5.25 41.20 16.28
N SER A 486 -5.25 41.30 17.61
CA SER A 486 -4.53 40.39 18.50
C SER A 486 -5.49 39.44 19.21
N LYS A 487 -5.17 38.14 19.18
CA LYS A 487 -6.04 37.08 19.69
C LYS A 487 -5.26 36.04 20.47
N VAL A 488 -5.83 35.59 21.60
CA VAL A 488 -5.34 34.43 22.33
C VAL A 488 -5.84 33.18 21.61
N LEU A 489 -4.92 32.37 21.09
CA LEU A 489 -5.23 31.12 20.39
C LEU A 489 -5.24 29.93 21.35
N ALA A 490 -4.29 29.90 22.28
CA ALA A 490 -4.12 28.83 23.24
C ALA A 490 -3.74 29.39 24.60
N MET A 491 -4.08 28.67 25.67
CA MET A 491 -3.60 29.00 27.00
C MET A 491 -3.46 27.75 27.86
N VAL A 492 -2.36 27.67 28.60
CA VAL A 492 -2.04 26.54 29.48
C VAL A 492 -1.44 27.03 30.80
N GLY A 493 -1.82 26.38 31.90
CA GLY A 493 -1.22 26.60 33.21
C GLY A 493 0.03 25.75 33.40
N VAL A 494 1.15 26.39 33.72
CA VAL A 494 2.42 25.73 34.07
C VAL A 494 2.82 26.19 35.47
N ASP A 495 2.54 25.33 36.45
CA ASP A 495 2.75 25.56 37.88
C ASP A 495 2.01 26.81 38.39
N ASP A 496 2.70 27.87 38.78
CA ASP A 496 2.09 29.15 39.20
C ASP A 496 2.02 30.21 38.07
N LYS A 497 2.40 29.84 36.85
CA LYS A 497 2.40 30.70 35.66
C LYS A 497 1.33 30.28 34.66
N MET A 498 0.79 31.27 33.96
CA MET A 498 -0.08 31.09 32.80
C MET A 498 0.70 31.39 31.52
N VAL A 499 0.63 30.50 30.55
CA VAL A 499 1.30 30.64 29.25
C VAL A 499 0.24 30.77 28.17
N TYR A 500 0.36 31.79 27.30
CA TYR A 500 -0.62 32.12 26.27
C TYR A 500 0.05 32.15 24.90
N LEU A 501 -0.54 31.50 23.91
CA LEU A 501 -0.18 31.72 22.51
C LEU A 501 -1.04 32.84 21.96
N MET A 502 -0.39 33.86 21.44
CA MET A 502 -1.02 34.98 20.77
C MET A 502 -0.69 34.94 19.29
N SER A 503 -1.69 35.15 18.46
CA SER A 503 -1.49 35.53 17.06
C SER A 503 -1.89 36.98 16.89
N ALA A 504 -1.07 37.70 16.13
CA ALA A 504 -1.38 39.03 15.66
C ALA A 504 -1.24 39.03 14.13
N SER A 505 -2.30 39.43 13.44
CA SER A 505 -2.35 39.45 11.98
C SER A 505 -2.47 40.88 11.46
N ASP A 506 -1.60 41.25 10.51
CA ASP A 506 -1.87 42.31 9.53
C ASP A 506 -2.19 41.64 8.18
N PHE A 507 -2.78 42.37 7.23
CA PHE A 507 -3.27 41.84 5.94
C PHE A 507 -2.26 41.00 5.13
N ASP A 508 -0.96 41.05 5.44
CA ASP A 508 0.11 40.34 4.74
C ASP A 508 0.89 39.28 5.57
N GLN A 509 0.81 39.23 6.92
CA GLN A 509 1.61 38.29 7.74
C GLN A 509 0.97 37.93 9.09
N SER A 510 1.07 36.66 9.49
CA SER A 510 0.72 36.18 10.84
C SER A 510 1.97 36.17 11.73
N LYS A 511 1.92 36.83 12.89
CA LYS A 511 3.00 36.80 13.89
C LYS A 511 2.53 36.09 15.15
N TYR A 512 3.29 35.09 15.58
CA TYR A 512 3.00 34.33 16.79
C TYR A 512 3.89 34.77 17.96
N LYS A 513 3.31 34.89 19.16
CA LYS A 513 4.02 35.22 20.41
C LYS A 513 3.54 34.31 21.53
N ILE A 514 4.46 33.85 22.36
CA ILE A 514 4.16 33.10 23.59
C ILE A 514 4.36 34.05 24.78
N CYS A 515 3.29 34.35 25.50
CA CYS A 515 3.30 35.20 26.69
C CYS A 515 3.30 34.30 27.94
N ILE A 516 4.06 34.66 28.98
CA ILE A 516 4.17 33.94 30.24
C ILE A 516 3.86 34.93 31.36
N SER A 517 2.79 34.70 32.12
CA SER A 517 2.30 35.58 33.18
C SER A 517 2.29 34.88 34.53
N ASN A 518 2.68 35.58 35.59
CA ASN A 518 2.48 35.14 36.98
C ASN A 518 1.42 35.99 37.71
N GLY A 519 0.57 36.70 36.96
CA GLY A 519 -0.46 37.60 37.48
C GLY A 519 0.05 38.99 37.90
N GLN A 520 1.36 39.24 37.93
CA GLN A 520 1.94 40.56 38.19
C GLN A 520 2.86 41.05 37.06
N ASN A 521 3.59 40.14 36.41
CA ASN A 521 4.49 40.41 35.30
C ASN A 521 4.14 39.51 34.12
N VAL A 522 4.29 40.04 32.89
CA VAL A 522 4.16 39.28 31.65
C VAL A 522 5.49 39.32 30.91
N VAL A 523 6.02 38.15 30.56
CA VAL A 523 7.21 37.97 29.71
C VAL A 523 6.71 37.49 28.34
N THR A 524 7.23 38.05 27.25
CA THR A 524 6.87 37.65 25.88
C THR A 524 8.06 37.02 25.18
N TYR A 525 7.82 35.89 24.52
CA TYR A 525 8.77 35.14 23.71
C TYR A 525 8.23 35.03 22.28
N THR A 526 9.05 35.34 21.29
CA THR A 526 8.72 35.12 19.87
C THR A 526 9.48 33.89 19.40
N PRO A 527 8.81 32.81 18.98
CA PRO A 527 9.48 31.66 18.39
C PRO A 527 10.33 32.09 17.18
N ASP A 528 11.57 31.64 17.13
CA ASP A 528 12.52 31.92 16.05
C ASP A 528 13.16 30.61 15.59
N PHE A 529 12.95 30.26 14.32
CA PHE A 529 13.48 29.04 13.68
C PHE A 529 14.65 29.35 12.73
N GLY A 530 15.25 30.54 12.85
CA GLY A 530 16.38 31.03 12.06
C GLY A 530 15.96 31.95 10.91
N ASN A 531 16.93 32.75 10.44
CA ASN A 531 16.71 33.72 9.36
C ASN A 531 16.17 33.00 8.09
N ASP A 532 15.05 33.50 7.56
CA ASP A 532 14.32 33.05 6.36
C ASP A 532 13.26 31.94 6.55
N ALA A 533 12.86 31.60 7.79
CA ALA A 533 11.72 30.72 8.06
C ALA A 533 10.46 31.52 8.45
N ASP A 534 9.42 31.49 7.62
CA ASP A 534 8.12 32.10 7.91
C ASP A 534 7.21 31.09 8.62
N ILE A 535 6.70 31.46 9.80
CA ILE A 535 5.77 30.61 10.56
C ILE A 535 4.37 30.78 9.97
N THR A 536 3.84 29.73 9.36
CA THR A 536 2.50 29.75 8.78
C THR A 536 1.43 29.36 9.81
N PHE A 537 1.76 28.44 10.71
CA PHE A 537 0.82 27.94 11.72
C PHE A 537 1.56 27.49 12.99
N ILE A 538 0.98 27.75 14.16
CA ILE A 538 1.38 27.12 15.43
C ILE A 538 0.16 26.45 16.03
N SER A 539 0.30 25.19 16.46
CA SER A 539 -0.77 24.44 17.10
C SER A 539 -1.02 24.88 18.56
N ASN A 540 -1.99 24.25 19.23
CA ASN A 540 -2.30 24.55 20.63
C ASN A 540 -1.09 24.30 21.55
N LEU A 541 -0.95 25.11 22.61
CA LEU A 541 0.09 24.90 23.63
C LEU A 541 -0.31 23.78 24.60
N VAL A 542 0.62 22.86 24.83
CA VAL A 542 0.47 21.75 25.77
C VAL A 542 1.46 21.90 26.92
N LYS A 543 1.07 21.60 28.16
CA LYS A 543 2.00 21.63 29.30
C LYS A 543 3.03 20.51 29.12
N PHE A 544 4.31 20.85 29.11
CA PHE A 544 5.39 19.88 28.96
C PHE A 544 6.52 20.18 29.96
N LYS A 545 6.78 19.25 30.89
CA LYS A 545 7.75 19.43 31.99
C LYS A 545 7.52 20.78 32.71
N ASN A 546 8.56 21.61 32.80
CA ASN A 546 8.54 22.95 33.36
C ASN A 546 8.22 24.03 32.30
N GLY A 547 7.60 23.67 31.18
CA GLY A 547 7.33 24.57 30.06
C GLY A 547 6.15 24.12 29.20
N VAL A 548 6.24 24.36 27.89
CA VAL A 548 5.19 24.04 26.92
C VAL A 548 5.74 23.34 25.68
N SER A 549 4.93 22.49 25.06
CA SER A 549 5.19 21.93 23.73
C SER A 549 4.11 22.37 22.73
N PHE A 550 4.48 22.39 21.44
CA PHE A 550 3.62 22.75 20.31
C PHE A 550 4.25 22.30 18.99
N THR A 551 3.47 22.30 17.90
CA THR A 551 3.99 22.20 16.53
C THR A 551 3.97 23.54 15.82
N ALA A 552 4.94 23.74 14.93
CA ALA A 552 5.02 24.90 14.08
C ALA A 552 5.19 24.47 12.61
N ASP A 553 4.28 24.91 11.75
CA ASP A 553 4.51 24.86 10.31
C ASP A 553 5.37 26.05 9.92
N VAL A 554 6.51 25.73 9.31
CA VAL A 554 7.47 26.72 8.84
C VAL A 554 7.66 26.57 7.34
N ASP A 555 7.55 27.68 6.63
CA ASP A 555 7.95 27.79 5.23
C ASP A 555 9.36 28.36 5.17
N LYS A 556 10.28 27.58 4.59
CA LYS A 556 11.65 28.04 4.35
C LYS A 556 11.94 27.94 2.87
N ASN A 557 11.91 29.09 2.17
CA ASN A 557 12.15 29.21 0.73
C ASN A 557 11.18 28.38 -0.15
N GLY A 558 9.90 28.28 0.23
CA GLY A 558 8.87 27.56 -0.52
C GLY A 558 8.76 26.07 -0.17
N VAL A 559 9.55 25.60 0.80
CA VAL A 559 9.47 24.23 1.33
C VAL A 559 8.81 24.29 2.71
N ARG A 560 7.60 23.74 2.82
CA ARG A 560 6.90 23.59 4.09
C ARG A 560 7.49 22.43 4.89
N LYS A 561 7.75 22.68 6.17
CA LYS A 561 8.17 21.67 7.15
C LYS A 561 7.30 21.78 8.39
N VAL A 562 6.99 20.64 9.01
CA VAL A 562 6.32 20.59 10.30
C VAL A 562 7.38 20.36 11.38
N LEU A 563 7.50 21.27 12.33
CA LEU A 563 8.42 21.16 13.46
C LEU A 563 7.66 20.82 14.73
N TYR A 564 8.15 19.86 15.49
CA TYR A 564 7.74 19.68 16.89
C TYR A 564 8.66 20.47 17.80
N CYS A 565 8.09 21.25 18.71
CA CYS A 565 8.76 22.27 19.50
C CYS A 565 8.50 22.10 21.00
N THR A 566 9.54 22.28 21.81
CA THR A 566 9.45 22.36 23.28
C THR A 566 10.11 23.65 23.76
N LEU A 567 9.41 24.42 24.58
CA LEU A 567 9.86 25.67 25.17
C LEU A 567 9.90 25.55 26.68
N ASP A 568 11.08 25.64 27.26
CA ASP A 568 11.26 25.82 28.70
C ASP A 568 10.92 27.28 29.06
N ILE A 569 9.90 27.51 29.90
CA ILE A 569 9.40 28.87 30.17
C ILE A 569 10.22 29.62 31.23
N ASP A 570 11.14 28.95 31.92
CA ASP A 570 12.02 29.58 32.90
C ASP A 570 13.29 30.12 32.23
N SER A 571 13.88 29.34 31.32
CA SER A 571 15.09 29.67 30.56
C SER A 571 14.80 30.32 29.20
N LEU A 572 13.56 30.22 28.70
CA LEU A 572 13.16 30.62 27.34
C LEU A 572 13.94 29.90 26.23
N THR A 573 14.33 28.65 26.49
CA THR A 573 15.05 27.81 25.52
C THR A 573 14.05 27.02 24.68
N LEU A 574 14.08 27.22 23.36
CA LEU A 574 13.28 26.48 22.39
C LEU A 574 14.13 25.36 21.77
N HIS A 575 13.63 24.13 21.85
CA HIS A 575 14.14 23.00 21.10
C HIS A 575 13.12 22.58 20.06
N SER A 576 13.56 22.31 18.84
CA SER A 576 12.68 21.85 17.75
C SER A 576 13.31 20.70 16.98
N ILE A 577 12.48 19.77 16.52
CA ILE A 577 12.85 18.71 15.58
C ILE A 577 11.90 18.72 14.37
N GLU A 578 12.38 18.27 13.22
CA GLU A 578 11.56 18.10 12.02
C GLU A 578 10.79 16.78 12.09
N LEU A 579 9.49 16.84 11.80
CA LEU A 579 8.64 15.66 11.66
C LEU A 579 8.62 15.20 10.19
N ASP A 580 8.60 13.89 9.94
CA ASP A 580 8.39 13.34 8.59
C ASP A 580 7.02 13.81 8.08
N SER A 581 7.03 14.72 7.10
CA SER A 581 5.83 15.39 6.57
C SER A 581 5.01 14.56 5.58
N SER A 582 5.22 13.24 5.52
CA SER A 582 4.43 12.36 4.65
C SER A 582 3.01 12.20 5.21
N GLY A 583 2.14 13.16 4.92
CA GLY A 583 0.70 13.02 5.03
C GLY A 583 0.07 13.37 6.38
N SER A 584 0.51 14.38 7.12
CA SER A 584 -0.24 14.84 8.30
C SER A 584 -0.59 16.33 8.22
N TRP A 585 -1.85 16.65 7.89
CA TRP A 585 -2.40 18.00 8.06
C TRP A 585 -2.90 18.26 9.49
N SER A 586 -2.94 17.24 10.37
CA SER A 586 -3.28 17.40 11.78
C SER A 586 -2.48 16.45 12.69
N THR A 587 -1.31 16.90 13.14
CA THR A 587 -0.65 16.29 14.31
C THR A 587 -1.24 16.93 15.57
N SER A 588 -2.14 16.20 16.22
CA SER A 588 -2.71 16.58 17.52
C SER A 588 -1.86 15.97 18.63
N PHE A 589 -1.35 16.80 19.55
CA PHE A 589 -0.56 16.38 20.70
C PHE A 589 -1.40 16.53 21.97
N ILE A 590 -1.39 15.50 22.81
CA ILE A 590 -2.06 15.52 24.12
C ILE A 590 -0.99 15.42 25.20
N PRO A 591 -1.14 16.16 26.32
CA PRO A 591 -0.25 16.03 27.45
C PRO A 591 -0.38 14.65 28.11
N ASP A 592 0.74 13.94 28.26
CA ASP A 592 0.93 13.08 29.43
C ASP A 592 2.30 13.31 30.10
N CYS A 593 2.25 14.24 31.06
CA CYS A 593 3.02 14.36 32.31
C CYS A 593 4.53 14.06 32.39
N GLY A 594 5.32 14.11 31.30
CA GLY A 594 6.78 14.05 31.48
C GLY A 594 7.62 13.90 30.21
N VAL A 595 7.88 12.65 29.83
CA VAL A 595 8.88 12.26 28.80
C VAL A 595 8.23 11.78 27.50
N PHE A 596 6.94 11.48 27.48
CA PHE A 596 6.27 10.95 26.30
C PHE A 596 5.24 11.92 25.73
N GLU A 597 5.11 11.93 24.41
CA GLU A 597 4.03 12.59 23.70
C GLU A 597 3.34 11.63 22.74
N PHE A 598 2.14 12.00 22.31
CA PHE A 598 1.36 11.22 21.37
C PHE A 598 1.12 12.04 20.11
N THR A 599 1.30 11.39 18.97
CA THR A 599 0.99 11.95 17.65
C THR A 599 0.02 11.03 16.93
N ARG A 600 -0.81 11.60 16.07
CA ARG A 600 -1.73 10.87 15.20
C ARG A 600 -1.37 11.13 13.75
N ASN A 601 -1.30 10.07 12.97
CA ASN A 601 -1.26 10.11 11.52
C ASN A 601 -2.50 9.38 10.94
N TYR A 602 -2.57 9.22 9.63
CA TYR A 602 -3.71 8.58 8.97
C TYR A 602 -3.83 7.07 9.23
N GLU A 603 -2.76 6.40 9.67
CA GLU A 603 -2.75 4.96 9.90
C GLU A 603 -2.81 4.58 11.37
N SER A 604 -2.32 5.46 12.26
CA SER A 604 -2.07 5.12 13.65
C SER A 604 -1.96 6.33 14.57
N ILE A 605 -2.00 6.02 15.87
CA ILE A 605 -1.56 6.88 16.97
C ILE A 605 -0.26 6.32 17.51
N GLU A 606 0.77 7.15 17.54
CA GLU A 606 2.12 6.80 17.95
C GLU A 606 2.47 7.48 19.27
N LYS A 607 3.17 6.75 20.14
CA LYS A 607 3.82 7.25 21.34
C LYS A 607 5.25 7.59 20.99
N VAL A 608 5.66 8.83 21.26
CA VAL A 608 6.99 9.37 20.99
C VAL A 608 7.71 9.58 22.32
N ASP A 609 8.88 8.98 22.48
CA ASP A 609 9.77 9.28 23.59
C ASP A 609 10.54 10.57 23.28
N THR A 610 10.35 11.62 24.07
CA THR A 610 10.98 12.94 23.83
C THR A 610 12.44 13.04 24.28
N GLU A 611 12.99 12.00 24.92
CA GLU A 611 14.41 11.92 25.27
C GLU A 611 15.21 11.16 24.21
N THR A 612 14.66 10.07 23.69
CA THR A 612 15.32 9.22 22.67
C THR A 612 14.85 9.51 21.24
N TRP A 613 13.68 10.15 21.08
CA TRP A 613 12.95 10.32 19.82
C TRP A 613 12.52 9.01 19.15
N GLU A 614 12.48 7.91 19.91
CA GLU A 614 11.91 6.65 19.43
C GLU A 614 10.39 6.74 19.33
N ARG A 615 9.85 6.29 18.19
CA ARG A 615 8.41 6.21 17.91
C ARG A 615 7.92 4.79 18.07
N LYS A 616 6.79 4.61 18.75
CA LYS A 616 6.12 3.31 18.89
C LYS A 616 4.63 3.45 18.59
N THR A 617 4.14 2.65 17.64
CA THR A 617 2.71 2.54 17.38
C THR A 617 1.98 2.06 18.63
N MET A 618 1.03 2.86 19.11
CA MET A 618 0.20 2.55 20.27
C MET A 618 -1.16 1.97 19.82
N LEU A 619 -1.78 2.60 18.83
CA LEU A 619 -3.03 2.17 18.22
C LEU A 619 -2.88 2.25 16.70
N SER A 620 -3.23 1.17 15.99
CA SER A 620 -3.42 1.19 14.54
C SER A 620 -4.91 1.30 14.25
N PHE A 621 -5.31 2.17 13.33
CA PHE A 621 -6.73 2.30 12.96
C PHE A 621 -7.30 1.03 12.32
N LYS A 622 -6.44 0.15 11.79
CA LYS A 622 -6.81 -1.20 11.30
C LYS A 622 -7.31 -2.12 12.42
N ASP A 623 -6.95 -1.83 13.67
CA ASP A 623 -7.35 -2.58 14.87
C ASP A 623 -8.60 -1.98 15.53
N THR A 624 -9.35 -1.17 14.78
CA THR A 624 -10.53 -0.45 15.24
C THR A 624 -11.60 -0.44 14.13
N TYR A 625 -12.81 0.03 14.46
CA TYR A 625 -13.81 0.39 13.44
C TYR A 625 -13.74 1.86 13.02
N ILE A 626 -12.68 2.58 13.37
CA ILE A 626 -12.52 4.00 13.06
C ILE A 626 -11.56 4.15 11.89
N HIS A 627 -11.96 4.97 10.92
CA HIS A 627 -11.08 5.28 9.81
C HIS A 627 -10.12 6.42 10.17
N GLY A 628 -8.83 6.17 10.00
CA GLY A 628 -7.78 7.11 10.36
C GLY A 628 -7.68 8.34 9.46
N GLN A 629 -8.35 8.41 8.30
CA GLN A 629 -8.44 9.63 7.47
C GLN A 629 -9.79 10.35 7.56
N THR A 630 -10.63 10.03 8.56
CA THR A 630 -11.87 10.80 8.78
C THR A 630 -11.54 12.29 8.93
N GLU A 631 -12.25 13.13 8.18
CA GLU A 631 -12.11 14.59 8.26
C GLU A 631 -12.48 15.09 9.66
N ASN A 632 -11.79 16.14 10.12
CA ASN A 632 -11.97 16.72 11.47
C ASN A 632 -11.80 15.72 12.62
N LEU A 633 -11.12 14.58 12.41
CA LEU A 633 -10.81 13.61 13.46
C LEU A 633 -9.59 14.07 14.26
N ASP A 634 -9.86 14.65 15.43
CA ASP A 634 -8.85 15.13 16.37
C ASP A 634 -8.63 14.11 17.49
N LEU A 635 -7.37 14.03 17.93
CA LEU A 635 -6.98 13.25 19.09
C LEU A 635 -7.12 14.13 20.34
N VAL A 636 -8.06 13.77 21.22
CA VAL A 636 -8.51 14.61 22.35
C VAL A 636 -7.98 14.17 23.70
N TRP A 637 -8.02 12.87 24.00
CA TRP A 637 -7.44 12.30 25.22
C TRP A 637 -6.79 10.95 24.92
N VAL A 638 -5.71 10.61 25.62
CA VAL A 638 -4.99 9.35 25.40
C VAL A 638 -4.29 8.85 26.65
N THR A 639 -4.35 7.54 26.85
CA THR A 639 -3.63 6.75 27.85
C THR A 639 -3.24 5.42 27.20
N ASP A 640 -2.45 4.59 27.88
CA ASP A 640 -2.07 3.27 27.35
C ASP A 640 -3.29 2.31 27.16
N GLU A 641 -4.45 2.61 27.76
CA GLU A 641 -5.65 1.77 27.75
C GLU A 641 -6.88 2.43 27.09
N ARG A 642 -6.86 3.76 26.89
CA ARG A 642 -7.97 4.54 26.34
C ARG A 642 -7.48 5.62 25.39
N VAL A 643 -8.12 5.72 24.23
CA VAL A 643 -8.00 6.84 23.29
C VAL A 643 -9.37 7.50 23.16
N VAL A 644 -9.41 8.82 23.14
CA VAL A 644 -10.62 9.61 22.87
C VAL A 644 -10.35 10.48 21.67
N LEU A 645 -11.19 10.31 20.66
CA LEU A 645 -11.18 11.08 19.44
C LEU A 645 -12.43 11.95 19.39
N PHE A 646 -12.29 13.10 18.75
CA PHE A 646 -13.37 14.02 18.46
C PHE A 646 -13.47 14.14 16.95
N ALA A 647 -14.67 13.99 16.41
CA ALA A 647 -14.95 14.27 15.02
C ALA A 647 -16.15 15.18 14.89
N GLU A 648 -16.15 16.02 13.86
CA GLU A 648 -17.27 16.89 13.55
C GLU A 648 -17.70 16.65 12.10
N ASP A 649 -18.93 16.16 11.93
CA ASP A 649 -19.56 15.95 10.63
C ASP A 649 -20.50 17.12 10.31
N GLN A 650 -20.11 17.95 9.34
CA GLN A 650 -20.90 19.09 8.86
C GLN A 650 -22.18 18.69 8.09
N GLY A 651 -22.32 17.39 7.80
CA GLY A 651 -23.34 16.86 6.93
C GLY A 651 -23.22 17.37 5.49
N PRO A 652 -24.07 16.86 4.59
CA PRO A 652 -23.92 16.99 3.14
C PRO A 652 -24.14 18.40 2.57
N THR A 653 -24.63 19.37 3.35
CA THR A 653 -24.91 20.74 2.85
C THR A 653 -24.17 21.83 3.61
N GLY A 654 -23.23 21.47 4.51
CA GLY A 654 -22.57 22.39 5.43
C GLY A 654 -23.51 23.01 6.48
N GLY A 655 -22.93 23.59 7.53
CA GLY A 655 -23.64 24.50 8.45
C GLY A 655 -24.67 23.86 9.40
N MET A 656 -24.44 22.65 9.87
CA MET A 656 -25.08 22.10 11.08
C MET A 656 -24.31 20.84 11.40
N SER A 657 -23.48 20.92 12.43
CA SER A 657 -22.48 19.92 12.71
C SER A 657 -23.00 18.90 13.70
N THR A 658 -22.89 17.62 13.35
CA THR A 658 -23.01 16.54 14.31
C THR A 658 -21.65 16.35 14.96
N THR A 659 -21.61 16.39 16.28
CA THR A 659 -20.38 16.17 17.03
C THR A 659 -20.32 14.72 17.47
N HIS A 660 -19.20 14.07 17.17
CA HIS A 660 -18.92 12.68 17.49
C HIS A 660 -17.77 12.63 18.48
N LEU A 661 -18.04 12.07 19.67
CA LEU A 661 -17.01 11.75 20.64
C LEU A 661 -16.80 10.24 20.64
N ILE A 662 -15.65 9.80 20.18
CA ILE A 662 -15.33 8.40 19.96
C ILE A 662 -14.34 7.96 21.04
N VAL A 663 -14.78 7.06 21.91
CA VAL A 663 -13.98 6.52 23.00
C VAL A 663 -13.55 5.11 22.64
N LEU A 664 -12.25 4.92 22.43
CA LEU A 664 -11.63 3.65 22.14
C LEU A 664 -10.98 3.11 23.42
N ASN A 665 -11.37 1.92 23.84
CA ASN A 665 -10.74 1.22 24.96
C ASN A 665 -10.07 -0.05 24.44
N LYS A 666 -8.87 -0.33 24.92
CA LYS A 666 -8.13 -1.53 24.53
C LYS A 666 -8.92 -2.78 24.92
N ALA A 667 -9.03 -3.73 24.01
CA ALA A 667 -9.74 -4.97 24.24
C ALA A 667 -8.80 -6.04 24.82
N ASP A 668 -9.30 -6.84 25.75
CA ASP A 668 -8.58 -8.02 26.25
C ASP A 668 -8.42 -9.10 25.16
N GLU A 669 -9.44 -9.24 24.31
CA GLU A 669 -9.50 -10.19 23.19
C GLU A 669 -10.12 -9.52 21.96
N ASN A 670 -9.67 -9.90 20.77
CA ASN A 670 -10.27 -9.39 19.54
C ASN A 670 -11.72 -9.91 19.36
N PRO A 671 -12.75 -9.04 19.33
CA PRO A 671 -14.14 -9.46 19.20
C PRO A 671 -14.46 -10.06 17.82
N ASN A 672 -13.58 -9.88 16.84
CA ASN A 672 -13.70 -10.46 15.50
C ASN A 672 -12.98 -11.81 15.38
N ALA A 673 -12.39 -12.34 16.46
CA ALA A 673 -11.64 -13.58 16.43
C ALA A 673 -12.46 -14.75 15.83
N GLY A 674 -11.82 -15.51 14.94
CA GLY A 674 -12.43 -16.62 14.20
C GLY A 674 -13.19 -16.19 12.93
N LYS A 675 -13.41 -14.89 12.69
CA LYS A 675 -13.89 -14.41 11.39
C LYS A 675 -12.81 -14.58 10.33
N LYS A 676 -13.21 -14.95 9.12
CA LYS A 676 -12.34 -15.11 7.96
C LYS A 676 -12.05 -13.77 7.31
N ILE A 677 -10.79 -13.47 7.10
CA ILE A 677 -10.35 -12.19 6.55
C ILE A 677 -10.54 -12.18 5.03
N LEU A 678 -11.10 -11.08 4.54
CA LEU A 678 -11.21 -10.70 3.14
C LEU A 678 -10.45 -9.40 2.95
N LYS A 679 -9.41 -9.41 2.12
CA LYS A 679 -8.62 -8.21 1.80
C LYS A 679 -9.32 -7.37 0.75
N PHE A 680 -9.62 -6.12 1.09
CA PHE A 680 -10.26 -5.15 0.21
C PHE A 680 -9.32 -4.01 -0.13
N ALA A 681 -8.81 -4.04 -1.35
CA ALA A 681 -7.97 -2.98 -1.89
C ALA A 681 -8.81 -1.91 -2.58
N TYR A 682 -8.23 -0.73 -2.73
CA TYR A 682 -8.82 0.38 -3.47
C TYR A 682 -7.71 1.15 -4.20
N LEU A 683 -8.00 1.58 -5.43
CA LEU A 683 -7.10 2.45 -6.21
C LEU A 683 -7.41 3.93 -5.99
N GLU A 684 -8.68 4.23 -5.71
CA GLU A 684 -9.17 5.56 -5.38
C GLU A 684 -9.43 5.67 -3.88
N GLY A 685 -9.29 6.87 -3.32
CA GLY A 685 -9.60 7.13 -1.92
C GLY A 685 -11.06 6.75 -1.60
N MET A 686 -11.24 5.96 -0.55
CA MET A 686 -12.58 5.61 -0.07
C MET A 686 -13.28 6.83 0.52
N LEU A 687 -14.58 6.94 0.27
CA LEU A 687 -15.43 8.00 0.80
C LEU A 687 -16.00 7.63 2.18
N PRO A 688 -16.43 8.60 3.00
CA PRO A 688 -16.93 8.33 4.35
C PRO A 688 -18.05 7.27 4.45
N HIS A 689 -18.97 7.26 3.48
CA HIS A 689 -20.06 6.28 3.43
C HIS A 689 -19.59 4.88 3.00
N GLU A 690 -18.52 4.78 2.20
CA GLU A 690 -17.91 3.51 1.80
C GLU A 690 -17.19 2.85 2.99
N TYR A 691 -16.46 3.66 3.79
CA TYR A 691 -15.93 3.23 5.09
C TYR A 691 -17.01 2.78 6.06
N SER A 692 -18.10 3.53 6.14
CA SER A 692 -19.26 3.17 6.97
C SER A 692 -19.85 1.82 6.57
N ALA A 693 -19.85 1.49 5.27
CA ALA A 693 -20.29 0.19 4.78
C ALA A 693 -19.33 -0.95 5.19
N VAL A 694 -18.01 -0.75 5.08
CA VAL A 694 -17.00 -1.69 5.58
C VAL A 694 -17.22 -2.00 7.06
N ASN A 695 -17.40 -0.97 7.87
CA ASN A 695 -17.63 -1.11 9.31
C ASN A 695 -18.94 -1.82 9.63
N ALA A 696 -20.02 -1.43 8.96
CA ALA A 696 -21.32 -2.07 9.16
C ALA A 696 -21.30 -3.54 8.72
N PHE A 697 -20.56 -3.90 7.66
CA PHE A 697 -20.33 -5.29 7.28
C PHE A 697 -19.57 -6.05 8.36
N ASN A 698 -18.45 -5.50 8.84
CA ASN A 698 -17.62 -6.16 9.84
C ASN A 698 -18.35 -6.36 11.18
N ARG A 699 -19.24 -5.44 11.56
CA ARG A 699 -20.08 -5.58 12.76
C ARG A 699 -21.21 -6.59 12.57
N SER A 700 -21.82 -6.67 11.39
CA SER A 700 -22.98 -7.52 11.13
C SER A 700 -22.63 -8.95 10.70
N SER A 701 -21.45 -9.16 10.12
CA SER A 701 -21.01 -10.47 9.66
C SER A 701 -20.40 -11.28 10.81
N ASP A 702 -21.01 -12.43 11.11
CA ASP A 702 -20.47 -13.41 12.06
C ASP A 702 -19.33 -14.27 11.47
N LYS A 703 -19.08 -14.16 10.16
CA LYS A 703 -18.20 -15.07 9.42
C LYS A 703 -17.00 -14.41 8.78
N TYR A 704 -17.15 -13.17 8.34
CA TYR A 704 -16.17 -12.49 7.52
C TYR A 704 -15.75 -11.18 8.15
N PHE A 705 -14.50 -10.79 7.92
CA PHE A 705 -13.94 -9.51 8.33
C PHE A 705 -13.21 -8.91 7.13
N ILE A 706 -13.60 -7.71 6.72
CA ILE A 706 -12.97 -6.93 5.67
C ILE A 706 -11.77 -6.21 6.26
N GLU A 707 -10.59 -6.53 5.76
CA GLU A 707 -9.34 -5.81 6.03
C GLU A 707 -9.04 -4.91 4.83
N THR A 708 -8.94 -3.60 5.05
CA THR A 708 -8.68 -2.63 3.98
C THR A 708 -7.18 -2.54 3.66
N ASP A 709 -6.84 -2.34 2.38
CA ASP A 709 -5.46 -2.30 1.89
C ASP A 709 -5.23 -1.07 0.98
N SER A 710 -4.50 -0.08 1.50
CA SER A 710 -4.16 1.18 0.81
C SER A 710 -3.00 1.04 -0.18
N LYS A 711 -2.30 -0.10 -0.23
CA LYS A 711 -1.05 -0.29 -0.99
C LYS A 711 -1.11 0.27 -2.41
N TYR A 712 -2.22 0.08 -3.11
CA TYR A 712 -2.38 0.51 -4.49
C TYR A 712 -2.79 1.99 -4.60
N TYR A 713 -3.61 2.47 -3.68
CA TYR A 713 -3.95 3.89 -3.54
C TYR A 713 -2.70 4.74 -3.27
N ASP A 714 -1.80 4.28 -2.40
CA ASP A 714 -0.57 4.99 -2.04
C ASP A 714 0.37 5.13 -3.25
N VAL A 715 0.41 4.11 -4.13
CA VAL A 715 1.14 4.19 -5.39
C VAL A 715 0.46 5.17 -6.34
N ALA A 716 -0.85 5.10 -6.51
CA ALA A 716 -1.60 6.01 -7.38
C ALA A 716 -1.43 7.48 -6.95
N ASN A 717 -1.38 7.76 -5.65
CA ASN A 717 -1.37 9.12 -5.11
C ASN A 717 -0.02 9.62 -4.61
N GLY A 718 1.05 8.81 -4.66
CA GLY A 718 2.37 9.18 -4.11
C GLY A 718 2.98 10.45 -4.68
N ILE A 719 2.64 10.82 -5.93
CA ILE A 719 3.19 11.99 -6.62
C ILE A 719 2.60 13.32 -6.09
N PHE A 720 1.34 13.33 -5.63
CA PHE A 720 0.68 14.54 -5.11
C PHE A 720 1.38 15.11 -3.85
N TYR A 721 2.05 14.25 -3.09
CA TYR A 721 2.70 14.62 -1.84
C TYR A 721 4.10 15.21 -2.01
N GLU A 722 4.76 15.03 -3.17
CA GLU A 722 6.16 15.42 -3.37
C GLU A 722 6.35 16.79 -4.06
N GLU A 723 5.45 17.21 -4.95
CA GLU A 723 5.69 18.36 -5.84
C GLU A 723 4.70 19.54 -5.68
N GLY A 724 3.73 19.44 -4.77
CA GLY A 724 2.68 20.46 -4.60
C GLY A 724 1.64 20.44 -5.75
N TRP A 725 0.69 21.37 -5.71
CA TRP A 725 -0.52 21.38 -6.56
C TRP A 725 -0.27 21.69 -8.06
N GLU A 726 0.97 21.61 -8.56
CA GLU A 726 1.24 21.75 -10.00
C GLU A 726 0.75 20.46 -10.71
N TYR A 727 -0.44 20.55 -11.29
CA TYR A 727 -1.21 19.45 -11.87
C TYR A 727 -0.53 18.89 -13.15
N ASP A 728 0.54 18.11 -13.01
CA ASP A 728 1.11 17.35 -14.13
C ASP A 728 0.26 16.10 -14.39
N LEU A 729 -0.76 16.29 -15.24
CA LEU A 729 -1.68 15.22 -15.68
C LEU A 729 -0.95 14.00 -16.24
N ALA A 730 0.22 14.16 -16.87
CA ALA A 730 0.97 13.03 -17.40
C ALA A 730 1.55 12.16 -16.27
N LYS A 731 2.04 12.80 -15.19
CA LYS A 731 2.51 12.09 -14.00
C LYS A 731 1.36 11.38 -13.27
N ILE A 732 0.21 12.02 -13.11
CA ILE A 732 -0.97 11.43 -12.47
C ILE A 732 -1.39 10.14 -13.21
N VAL A 733 -1.59 10.23 -14.53
CA VAL A 733 -1.98 9.07 -15.34
C VAL A 733 -0.92 7.95 -15.30
N ALA A 734 0.37 8.29 -15.31
CA ALA A 734 1.45 7.31 -15.18
C ALA A 734 1.45 6.61 -13.80
N SER A 735 1.10 7.35 -12.74
CA SER A 735 0.94 6.84 -11.39
C SER A 735 -0.21 5.83 -11.29
N ASP A 736 -1.38 6.17 -11.85
CA ASP A 736 -2.55 5.30 -11.91
C ASP A 736 -2.24 4.01 -12.67
N ALA A 737 -1.60 4.13 -13.84
CA ALA A 737 -1.17 2.98 -14.63
C ALA A 737 -0.19 2.08 -13.85
N SER A 738 0.74 2.67 -13.09
CA SER A 738 1.70 1.94 -12.25
C SER A 738 1.01 1.20 -11.10
N ALA A 739 0.01 1.80 -10.47
CA ALA A 739 -0.79 1.15 -9.43
C ALA A 739 -1.56 -0.06 -9.98
N VAL A 740 -2.16 0.07 -11.17
CA VAL A 740 -2.85 -1.04 -11.84
C VAL A 740 -1.85 -2.14 -12.25
N ASP A 741 -0.67 -1.80 -12.76
CA ASP A 741 0.38 -2.77 -13.09
C ASP A 741 0.86 -3.57 -11.88
N LEU A 742 1.04 -2.90 -10.73
CA LEU A 742 1.38 -3.55 -9.47
C LEU A 742 0.27 -4.53 -9.05
N LEU A 743 -1.00 -4.11 -9.11
CA LEU A 743 -2.14 -4.96 -8.79
C LEU A 743 -2.22 -6.19 -9.71
N LYS A 744 -2.09 -6.00 -11.02
CA LYS A 744 -2.07 -7.09 -12.01
C LYS A 744 -0.94 -8.08 -11.73
N SER A 745 0.25 -7.58 -11.40
CA SER A 745 1.42 -8.39 -11.03
C SER A 745 1.14 -9.22 -9.78
N ASP A 746 0.60 -8.62 -8.72
CA ASP A 746 0.29 -9.29 -7.47
C ASP A 746 -0.80 -10.37 -7.66
N ILE A 747 -1.85 -10.06 -8.41
CA ILE A 747 -2.91 -11.03 -8.73
C ILE A 747 -2.34 -12.22 -9.48
N ARG A 748 -1.53 -11.99 -10.52
CA ARG A 748 -0.85 -13.06 -11.28
C ARG A 748 0.13 -13.86 -10.41
N ALA A 749 0.75 -13.22 -9.41
CA ALA A 749 1.62 -13.88 -8.46
C ALA A 749 0.86 -14.71 -7.41
N GLY A 750 -0.47 -14.56 -7.31
CA GLY A 750 -1.30 -15.19 -6.28
C GLY A 750 -1.34 -14.41 -4.95
N GLU A 751 -0.77 -13.22 -4.92
CA GLU A 751 -0.54 -12.37 -3.75
C GLU A 751 -1.47 -11.14 -3.72
N GLY A 752 -2.32 -10.97 -4.74
CA GLY A 752 -3.28 -9.87 -4.83
C GLY A 752 -4.40 -9.94 -3.78
N PRO A 753 -5.16 -8.84 -3.62
CA PRO A 753 -6.27 -8.71 -2.66
C PRO A 753 -7.44 -9.63 -3.05
N ASP A 754 -8.43 -9.80 -2.17
CA ASP A 754 -9.63 -10.60 -2.45
C ASP A 754 -10.67 -9.79 -3.24
N LEU A 755 -10.81 -8.51 -2.92
CA LEU A 755 -11.66 -7.54 -3.59
C LEU A 755 -10.85 -6.29 -3.94
N VAL A 756 -11.26 -5.60 -5.00
CA VAL A 756 -10.70 -4.31 -5.37
C VAL A 756 -11.79 -3.33 -5.78
N MET A 757 -11.68 -2.09 -5.31
CA MET A 757 -12.51 -0.96 -5.74
C MET A 757 -11.73 -0.04 -6.68
N TYR A 758 -12.34 0.31 -7.82
CA TYR A 758 -11.75 1.15 -8.85
C TYR A 758 -12.83 1.81 -9.73
N GLY A 759 -12.47 2.94 -10.35
CA GLY A 759 -13.31 3.66 -11.29
C GLY A 759 -13.21 3.19 -12.73
N SER A 760 -13.84 3.95 -13.63
CA SER A 760 -13.99 3.63 -15.05
C SER A 760 -12.70 3.76 -15.88
N ASP A 761 -11.61 4.26 -15.32
CA ASP A 761 -10.30 4.46 -15.97
C ASP A 761 -9.33 3.27 -15.85
N SER A 762 -9.77 2.22 -15.15
CA SER A 762 -8.99 1.00 -14.91
C SER A 762 -9.60 -0.23 -15.60
N ALA A 763 -10.16 -0.06 -16.82
CA ALA A 763 -10.88 -1.09 -17.59
C ALA A 763 -10.07 -2.36 -17.88
N GLN A 764 -8.74 -2.25 -17.92
CA GLN A 764 -7.82 -3.37 -18.15
C GLN A 764 -7.92 -4.48 -17.10
N LEU A 765 -8.54 -4.19 -15.95
CA LEU A 765 -8.86 -5.19 -14.93
C LEU A 765 -10.08 -6.05 -15.28
N ASN A 766 -10.98 -5.59 -16.16
CA ASN A 766 -12.25 -6.25 -16.51
C ASN A 766 -12.05 -7.45 -17.46
N ASN A 767 -11.26 -8.43 -17.03
CA ASN A 767 -10.96 -9.64 -17.80
C ASN A 767 -10.73 -10.85 -16.87
N PRO A 768 -10.75 -12.09 -17.40
CA PRO A 768 -10.71 -13.30 -16.59
C PRO A 768 -9.33 -13.63 -16.01
N ASP A 769 -8.26 -12.94 -16.39
CA ASP A 769 -6.94 -13.12 -15.80
C ASP A 769 -6.87 -12.49 -14.40
N TYR A 770 -7.61 -11.39 -14.18
CA TYR A 770 -7.54 -10.62 -12.94
C TYR A 770 -8.78 -10.74 -12.07
N LEU A 771 -9.98 -10.76 -12.68
CA LEU A 771 -11.25 -10.74 -11.96
C LEU A 771 -12.11 -11.97 -12.32
N ILE A 772 -12.97 -12.38 -11.38
CA ILE A 772 -13.91 -13.48 -11.65
C ILE A 772 -15.11 -12.99 -12.46
N ASP A 773 -15.68 -13.88 -13.27
CA ASP A 773 -16.94 -13.63 -13.99
C ASP A 773 -18.12 -13.60 -13.01
N LEU A 774 -18.71 -12.41 -12.83
CA LEU A 774 -19.87 -12.14 -11.97
C LEU A 774 -21.22 -12.32 -12.70
N THR A 775 -21.22 -12.57 -14.01
CA THR A 775 -22.44 -12.60 -14.85
C THR A 775 -23.50 -13.53 -14.29
N LYS A 776 -23.11 -14.73 -13.82
CA LYS A 776 -24.04 -15.69 -13.22
C LYS A 776 -24.57 -15.25 -11.86
N ARG A 777 -23.77 -14.54 -11.07
CA ARG A 777 -24.16 -14.06 -9.74
C ARG A 777 -25.15 -12.90 -9.87
N ILE A 778 -24.85 -11.96 -10.76
CA ILE A 778 -25.73 -10.83 -11.10
C ILE A 778 -27.08 -11.32 -11.64
N ASN A 779 -27.09 -12.27 -12.58
CA ASN A 779 -28.33 -12.79 -13.18
C ASN A 779 -29.04 -13.87 -12.33
N SER A 780 -28.59 -14.11 -11.10
CA SER A 780 -29.22 -15.12 -10.22
C SER A 780 -30.47 -14.56 -9.53
N GLU A 781 -31.32 -15.44 -8.98
CA GLU A 781 -32.51 -15.02 -8.19
C GLU A 781 -32.14 -14.16 -6.96
N LYS A 782 -30.91 -14.29 -6.46
CA LYS A 782 -30.36 -13.49 -5.35
C LYS A 782 -29.41 -12.40 -5.84
N GLY A 783 -29.35 -12.16 -7.14
CA GLY A 783 -28.51 -11.16 -7.80
C GLY A 783 -29.24 -9.83 -7.94
N LEU A 784 -29.03 -9.16 -9.07
CA LEU A 784 -29.68 -7.89 -9.38
C LEU A 784 -30.90 -8.12 -10.28
N ASN A 785 -31.98 -7.39 -10.00
CA ASN A 785 -33.11 -7.30 -10.90
C ASN A 785 -32.89 -6.13 -11.87
N ASN A 786 -32.78 -6.39 -13.17
CA ASN A 786 -32.49 -5.37 -14.19
C ASN A 786 -33.46 -4.17 -14.19
N GLY A 787 -34.69 -4.33 -13.71
CA GLY A 787 -35.66 -3.24 -13.63
C GLY A 787 -35.41 -2.23 -12.51
N ASP A 788 -34.76 -2.67 -11.42
CA ASP A 788 -34.64 -1.91 -10.18
C ASP A 788 -33.45 -0.92 -10.22
N TYR A 789 -32.42 -1.25 -11.00
CA TYR A 789 -31.18 -0.48 -11.10
C TYR A 789 -31.09 0.32 -12.41
N MET A 790 -30.18 1.30 -12.44
CA MET A 790 -29.73 1.96 -13.67
C MET A 790 -29.26 0.92 -14.69
N GLU A 791 -29.54 1.16 -15.98
CA GLU A 791 -29.34 0.13 -17.01
C GLU A 791 -27.89 -0.35 -17.10
N PHE A 792 -26.93 0.57 -16.94
CA PHE A 792 -25.51 0.28 -17.07
C PHE A 792 -24.96 -0.69 -16.03
N VAL A 793 -25.51 -0.70 -14.82
CA VAL A 793 -25.14 -1.65 -13.76
C VAL A 793 -25.35 -3.09 -14.22
N THR A 794 -26.34 -3.31 -15.09
CA THR A 794 -26.71 -4.63 -15.62
C THR A 794 -26.18 -4.90 -17.02
N LYS A 795 -25.41 -3.97 -17.60
CA LYS A 795 -24.68 -4.17 -18.85
C LYS A 795 -23.28 -4.75 -18.56
N PRO A 796 -22.80 -5.72 -19.37
CA PRO A 796 -21.43 -6.23 -19.23
C PRO A 796 -20.37 -5.14 -19.37
N ASN A 797 -19.36 -5.16 -18.50
CA ASN A 797 -18.23 -4.21 -18.49
C ASN A 797 -16.90 -4.83 -18.95
N GLY A 798 -16.89 -6.12 -19.28
CA GLY A 798 -15.78 -6.79 -19.96
C GLY A 798 -15.92 -6.77 -21.48
N ARG A 799 -14.80 -6.68 -22.19
CA ARG A 799 -14.75 -6.72 -23.68
C ARG A 799 -15.26 -8.05 -24.26
N ASP A 800 -15.26 -9.12 -23.46
CA ASP A 800 -15.79 -10.43 -23.84
C ASP A 800 -17.31 -10.59 -23.58
N GLY A 801 -18.00 -9.51 -23.22
CA GLY A 801 -19.43 -9.48 -22.95
C GLY A 801 -19.82 -10.07 -21.60
N LYS A 802 -18.90 -10.10 -20.62
CA LYS A 802 -19.16 -10.54 -19.23
C LYS A 802 -19.09 -9.40 -18.22
N HIS A 803 -19.60 -9.66 -17.01
CA HIS A 803 -19.44 -8.78 -15.87
C HIS A 803 -18.24 -9.17 -15.02
N TYR A 804 -17.38 -8.20 -14.73
CA TYR A 804 -16.23 -8.34 -13.83
C TYR A 804 -16.29 -7.41 -12.62
N ARG A 805 -17.02 -6.29 -12.77
CA ARG A 805 -17.21 -5.27 -11.74
C ARG A 805 -18.69 -5.07 -11.43
N LEU A 806 -18.99 -4.75 -10.18
CA LEU A 806 -20.32 -4.34 -9.70
C LEU A 806 -20.32 -2.83 -9.42
N ASP A 807 -20.95 -2.06 -10.31
CA ASP A 807 -21.06 -0.60 -10.19
C ASP A 807 -22.17 -0.22 -9.19
N TYR A 808 -21.82 0.54 -8.15
CA TYR A 808 -22.73 0.86 -7.05
C TYR A 808 -23.04 2.35 -6.90
N ASN A 809 -22.36 3.21 -7.65
CA ASN A 809 -22.60 4.65 -7.65
C ASN A 809 -22.30 5.22 -9.02
N PHE A 810 -22.67 6.49 -9.23
CA PHE A 810 -22.25 7.20 -10.41
C PHE A 810 -22.26 8.73 -10.29
N SER A 811 -21.61 9.40 -11.23
CA SER A 811 -21.68 10.84 -11.47
C SER A 811 -21.62 11.08 -12.97
N SER A 812 -22.16 12.20 -13.45
CA SER A 812 -22.08 12.57 -14.85
C SER A 812 -20.89 13.48 -15.17
N VAL A 813 -20.33 13.31 -16.36
CA VAL A 813 -19.41 14.27 -16.97
C VAL A 813 -20.17 14.94 -18.10
N ALA A 814 -20.45 16.24 -17.94
CA ALA A 814 -21.43 16.92 -18.77
C ALA A 814 -21.20 18.44 -18.85
N LEU A 815 -21.88 19.07 -19.79
CA LEU A 815 -22.08 20.52 -19.82
C LEU A 815 -23.44 20.85 -19.19
N THR A 816 -23.46 21.89 -18.36
CA THR A 816 -24.71 22.53 -17.95
C THR A 816 -24.93 23.77 -18.78
N VAL A 817 -26.08 23.88 -19.45
CA VAL A 817 -26.38 24.94 -20.41
C VAL A 817 -27.73 25.57 -20.12
N ASN A 818 -27.80 26.88 -20.25
CA ASN A 818 -29.06 27.61 -20.15
C ASN A 818 -29.99 27.27 -21.33
N ASN A 819 -31.24 26.92 -21.01
CA ASN A 819 -32.24 26.43 -21.96
C ASN A 819 -32.60 27.41 -23.07
N SER A 820 -32.28 28.71 -22.94
CA SER A 820 -32.56 29.69 -24.00
C SER A 820 -31.69 29.54 -25.26
N TYR A 821 -30.73 28.63 -25.25
CA TYR A 821 -29.68 28.57 -26.27
C TYR A 821 -29.39 27.18 -26.83
N ILE A 822 -30.07 26.18 -26.31
CA ILE A 822 -30.11 24.84 -26.87
C ILE A 822 -31.53 24.58 -27.33
N GLU A 823 -31.69 23.66 -28.28
CA GLU A 823 -33.03 23.23 -28.65
C GLU A 823 -33.66 22.48 -27.47
N SER A 824 -34.95 22.71 -27.25
CA SER A 824 -35.69 22.04 -26.17
C SER A 824 -35.58 20.51 -26.32
N GLY A 825 -35.10 19.84 -25.27
CA GLY A 825 -34.90 18.39 -25.26
C GLY A 825 -33.58 17.92 -25.89
N SER A 826 -32.62 18.81 -26.13
CA SER A 826 -31.27 18.41 -26.52
C SER A 826 -30.59 17.66 -25.37
N SER A 827 -30.09 16.46 -25.64
CA SER A 827 -29.25 15.70 -24.69
C SER A 827 -27.75 15.86 -24.95
N GLY A 828 -27.36 16.44 -26.09
CA GLY A 828 -25.98 16.56 -26.54
C GLY A 828 -25.75 17.72 -27.50
N ILE A 829 -24.48 17.96 -27.86
CA ILE A 829 -24.08 19.04 -28.76
C ILE A 829 -22.92 18.60 -29.67
N THR A 830 -22.90 19.05 -30.93
CA THR A 830 -21.77 18.79 -31.83
C THR A 830 -20.61 19.77 -31.62
N PHE A 831 -19.42 19.45 -32.13
CA PHE A 831 -18.28 20.39 -32.12
C PHE A 831 -18.60 21.76 -32.76
N ASP A 832 -19.33 21.77 -33.88
CA ASP A 832 -19.75 23.01 -34.55
C ASP A 832 -20.74 23.80 -33.70
N GLN A 833 -21.75 23.12 -33.15
CA GLN A 833 -22.74 23.75 -32.27
C GLN A 833 -22.07 24.30 -30.99
N TYR A 834 -21.08 23.59 -30.44
CA TYR A 834 -20.30 24.07 -29.31
C TYR A 834 -19.49 25.31 -29.67
N ASN A 835 -18.84 25.33 -30.84
CA ASN A 835 -18.09 26.50 -31.33
C ASN A 835 -19.00 27.72 -31.52
N ASP A 836 -20.19 27.53 -32.10
CA ASP A 836 -21.20 28.58 -32.21
C ASP A 836 -21.62 29.09 -30.83
N LEU A 837 -21.85 28.18 -29.88
CA LEU A 837 -22.20 28.47 -28.49
C LEU A 837 -21.09 29.26 -27.77
N ILE A 838 -19.81 28.89 -27.86
CA ILE A 838 -18.74 29.64 -27.19
C ILE A 838 -18.42 30.97 -27.87
N ASN A 839 -18.59 31.07 -29.19
CA ASN A 839 -18.39 32.31 -29.93
C ASN A 839 -19.41 33.37 -29.52
N GLU A 840 -20.67 32.97 -29.32
CA GLU A 840 -21.72 33.88 -28.87
C GLU A 840 -21.53 34.32 -27.39
N TYR A 841 -20.92 33.49 -26.53
CA TYR A 841 -21.01 33.67 -25.08
C TYR A 841 -19.72 33.97 -24.34
N ASN A 842 -18.64 33.36 -24.77
CA ASN A 842 -17.35 33.44 -24.10
C ASN A 842 -16.30 34.11 -25.00
N SER A 843 -16.78 34.93 -25.95
CA SER A 843 -15.95 35.62 -26.95
C SER A 843 -15.03 34.67 -27.73
N GLY A 844 -15.50 33.43 -27.97
CA GLY A 844 -14.73 32.38 -28.65
C GLY A 844 -13.69 31.68 -27.76
N THR A 845 -13.62 31.99 -26.47
CA THR A 845 -12.75 31.29 -25.53
C THR A 845 -13.40 29.97 -25.13
N SER A 846 -12.71 28.85 -25.31
CA SER A 846 -13.20 27.55 -24.87
C SER A 846 -13.45 27.56 -23.36
N ILE A 847 -14.45 26.81 -22.90
CA ILE A 847 -14.65 26.53 -21.47
C ILE A 847 -14.15 25.13 -21.07
N LEU A 848 -13.54 24.41 -22.02
CA LEU A 848 -12.93 23.11 -21.78
C LEU A 848 -11.45 23.30 -21.37
N TYR A 849 -10.84 22.30 -20.73
CA TYR A 849 -9.53 22.37 -20.04
C TYR A 849 -8.41 23.21 -20.70
N LYS A 850 -7.46 23.66 -19.86
CA LYS A 850 -6.37 24.60 -20.21
C LYS A 850 -5.41 24.17 -21.33
N ASN A 851 -5.25 22.87 -21.58
CA ASN A 851 -4.27 22.34 -22.53
C ASN A 851 -4.84 21.17 -23.35
N ASN A 852 -4.25 20.95 -24.52
CA ASN A 852 -4.71 19.94 -25.47
C ASN A 852 -4.69 18.51 -24.91
N LEU A 853 -3.75 18.17 -24.01
CA LEU A 853 -3.66 16.84 -23.41
C LEU A 853 -4.81 16.55 -22.43
N ALA A 854 -5.14 17.53 -21.59
CA ALA A 854 -6.26 17.47 -20.66
C ALA A 854 -7.59 17.38 -21.41
N LEU A 855 -7.74 18.16 -22.49
CA LEU A 855 -8.91 18.12 -23.34
C LEU A 855 -9.05 16.80 -24.09
N MET A 856 -7.93 16.27 -24.60
CA MET A 856 -7.85 14.96 -25.22
C MET A 856 -8.31 13.87 -24.26
N LYS A 857 -7.76 13.84 -23.04
CA LYS A 857 -8.17 12.89 -21.99
C LYS A 857 -9.67 12.99 -21.71
N LEU A 858 -10.17 14.21 -21.45
CA LEU A 858 -11.58 14.46 -21.17
C LEU A 858 -12.49 13.93 -22.29
N LEU A 859 -12.24 14.32 -23.54
CA LEU A 859 -13.10 13.92 -24.65
C LEU A 859 -12.98 12.42 -24.94
N MET A 860 -11.77 11.85 -24.92
CA MET A 860 -11.59 10.42 -25.19
C MET A 860 -12.25 9.54 -24.13
N GLU A 861 -12.24 9.94 -22.85
CA GLU A 861 -12.87 9.19 -21.77
C GLU A 861 -14.40 9.23 -21.79
N ASN A 862 -14.97 10.19 -22.53
CA ASN A 862 -16.39 10.54 -22.45
C ASN A 862 -17.05 10.65 -23.84
N THR A 863 -16.45 10.07 -24.87
CA THR A 863 -17.02 10.01 -26.22
C THR A 863 -16.76 8.63 -26.83
N ASP A 864 -17.43 8.32 -27.93
CA ASP A 864 -17.21 7.09 -28.69
C ASP A 864 -15.95 7.10 -29.58
N SER A 865 -15.04 8.06 -29.35
CA SER A 865 -13.85 8.28 -30.19
C SER A 865 -12.92 7.08 -30.28
N LEU A 866 -12.95 6.16 -29.30
CA LEU A 866 -12.21 4.90 -29.35
C LEU A 866 -13.11 3.76 -29.84
N SER A 867 -12.83 3.25 -31.05
CA SER A 867 -13.50 2.06 -31.58
C SER A 867 -12.59 0.83 -31.56
N TYR A 868 -13.22 -0.35 -31.51
CA TYR A 868 -12.54 -1.63 -31.50
C TYR A 868 -13.12 -2.55 -32.58
N ASP A 869 -12.28 -3.33 -33.24
CA ASP A 869 -12.70 -4.35 -34.20
C ASP A 869 -13.31 -5.58 -33.49
N THR A 870 -13.81 -6.54 -34.28
CA THR A 870 -14.39 -7.79 -33.74
C THR A 870 -13.38 -8.68 -33.02
N ASP A 871 -12.09 -8.48 -33.25
CA ASP A 871 -10.99 -9.20 -32.59
C ASP A 871 -10.45 -8.43 -31.36
N GLY A 872 -11.06 -7.29 -31.01
CA GLY A 872 -10.71 -6.47 -29.85
C GLY A 872 -9.49 -5.56 -30.06
N LYS A 873 -9.03 -5.37 -31.31
CA LYS A 873 -7.98 -4.40 -31.63
C LYS A 873 -8.55 -3.00 -31.72
N ILE A 874 -7.75 -2.01 -31.32
CA ILE A 874 -8.15 -0.62 -31.46
C ILE A 874 -8.10 -0.20 -32.94
N GLU A 875 -9.16 0.48 -33.38
CA GLU A 875 -9.28 1.14 -34.67
C GLU A 875 -9.51 2.63 -34.41
N LEU A 876 -8.48 3.44 -34.62
CA LEU A 876 -8.50 4.90 -34.46
C LEU A 876 -8.77 5.62 -35.78
N GLU A 877 -8.70 4.91 -36.89
CA GLU A 877 -9.09 5.40 -38.22
C GLU A 877 -10.63 5.48 -38.37
N ASN A 878 -11.29 6.15 -37.42
CA ASN A 878 -12.73 6.37 -37.41
C ASN A 878 -13.05 7.88 -37.44
N ALA A 879 -14.25 8.21 -37.91
CA ALA A 879 -14.66 9.62 -38.11
C ALA A 879 -14.74 10.40 -36.79
N SER A 880 -15.13 9.74 -35.69
CA SER A 880 -15.27 10.37 -34.37
C SER A 880 -13.92 10.75 -33.78
N PHE A 881 -12.93 9.85 -33.84
CA PHE A 881 -11.55 10.10 -33.39
C PHE A 881 -10.91 11.25 -34.14
N ARG A 882 -11.06 11.28 -35.47
CA ARG A 882 -10.53 12.36 -36.31
C ARG A 882 -11.18 13.69 -35.98
N ALA A 883 -12.51 13.75 -35.96
CA ALA A 883 -13.24 14.97 -35.63
C ALA A 883 -12.89 15.51 -34.23
N THR A 884 -12.74 14.62 -33.24
CA THR A 884 -12.34 14.98 -31.88
C THR A 884 -10.96 15.63 -31.84
N ASN A 885 -9.98 15.04 -32.52
CA ASN A 885 -8.62 15.55 -32.52
C ASN A 885 -8.43 16.82 -33.36
N GLU A 886 -9.17 16.94 -34.47
CA GLU A 886 -9.23 18.17 -35.26
C GLU A 886 -9.86 19.31 -34.45
N PHE A 887 -10.92 19.03 -33.68
CA PHE A 887 -11.53 19.99 -32.76
C PHE A 887 -10.53 20.43 -31.68
N ILE A 888 -9.83 19.51 -31.02
CA ILE A 888 -8.80 19.83 -30.02
C ILE A 888 -7.71 20.72 -30.62
N ALA A 889 -7.20 20.37 -31.80
CA ALA A 889 -6.17 21.16 -32.49
C ALA A 889 -6.66 22.55 -32.94
N SER A 890 -7.97 22.75 -33.08
CA SER A 890 -8.57 24.04 -33.43
C SER A 890 -8.69 25.02 -32.26
N ILE A 891 -8.66 24.52 -31.02
CA ILE A 891 -8.75 25.35 -29.82
C ILE A 891 -7.38 25.95 -29.53
N PRO A 892 -7.25 27.30 -29.41
CA PRO A 892 -5.98 27.93 -29.05
C PRO A 892 -5.52 27.47 -27.67
N ASP A 893 -4.22 27.21 -27.52
CA ASP A 893 -3.57 26.75 -26.28
C ASP A 893 -3.49 27.84 -25.18
N ASN A 894 -4.45 28.78 -25.15
CA ASN A 894 -4.48 29.94 -24.26
C ASN A 894 -5.93 30.37 -23.93
N MET A 895 -6.31 30.25 -22.64
CA MET A 895 -7.48 30.82 -21.88
C MET A 895 -8.78 29.99 -21.77
N PRO A 896 -9.47 29.99 -20.58
CA PRO A 896 -9.61 31.06 -19.56
C PRO A 896 -9.17 30.74 -18.10
N ASN A 897 -9.33 31.76 -17.21
CA ASN A 897 -9.00 31.85 -15.77
C ASN A 897 -9.53 30.70 -14.88
N ASP A 898 -8.81 30.44 -13.79
CA ASP A 898 -9.08 29.44 -12.73
C ASP A 898 -10.46 29.52 -12.03
N ASP A 899 -11.24 30.59 -12.25
CA ASP A 899 -12.54 30.82 -11.60
C ASP A 899 -13.71 29.98 -12.16
N MET A 900 -13.46 28.82 -12.77
CA MET A 900 -14.45 28.17 -13.64
C MET A 900 -15.15 26.92 -13.11
N TYR A 901 -14.63 26.30 -12.06
CA TYR A 901 -15.27 25.15 -11.42
C TYR A 901 -16.29 25.62 -10.38
N TRP A 902 -17.47 25.01 -10.41
CA TRP A 902 -18.51 25.19 -9.40
C TRP A 902 -19.07 26.63 -9.18
N THR A 903 -18.99 27.53 -10.16
CA THR A 903 -19.66 28.85 -10.04
C THR A 903 -21.17 28.76 -10.34
N PRO A 904 -22.07 29.15 -9.41
CA PRO A 904 -23.51 29.07 -9.64
C PRO A 904 -23.99 29.89 -10.84
N LYS A 905 -25.01 29.38 -11.54
CA LYS A 905 -25.79 30.11 -12.58
C LYS A 905 -24.96 30.62 -13.77
N LYS A 906 -23.84 29.97 -14.08
CA LYS A 906 -23.15 30.19 -15.36
C LYS A 906 -24.02 29.71 -16.51
N LYS A 907 -24.04 30.48 -17.60
CA LYS A 907 -24.84 30.19 -18.80
C LYS A 907 -24.44 28.88 -19.47
N ILE A 908 -23.15 28.56 -19.44
CA ILE A 908 -22.55 27.32 -19.89
C ILE A 908 -21.42 26.99 -18.91
N GLN A 909 -21.30 25.74 -18.50
CA GLN A 909 -20.23 25.29 -17.60
C GLN A 909 -19.91 23.81 -17.83
N LEU A 910 -18.62 23.47 -17.80
CA LEU A 910 -18.16 22.10 -17.71
C LEU A 910 -18.26 21.64 -16.25
N VAL A 911 -18.91 20.51 -16.03
CA VAL A 911 -18.95 19.87 -14.72
C VAL A 911 -18.47 18.43 -14.86
N ASP A 912 -17.32 18.17 -14.25
CA ASP A 912 -16.71 16.84 -14.14
C ASP A 912 -17.11 16.27 -12.77
N GLY A 913 -17.87 15.18 -12.74
CA GLY A 913 -18.43 14.63 -11.51
C GLY A 913 -19.74 15.29 -11.04
N MET A 914 -20.61 15.69 -11.97
CA MET A 914 -21.95 16.19 -11.66
C MET A 914 -22.77 15.10 -10.95
N ASN A 915 -23.43 15.50 -9.87
CA ASN A 915 -24.38 14.68 -9.11
C ASN A 915 -25.54 15.59 -8.64
N PHE A 916 -26.58 15.01 -8.03
CA PHE A 916 -27.75 15.79 -7.62
C PHE A 916 -27.40 16.94 -6.68
N SER A 917 -26.53 16.69 -5.71
CA SER A 917 -26.12 17.71 -4.72
C SER A 917 -25.44 18.90 -5.38
N GLY A 918 -24.59 18.62 -6.37
CA GLY A 918 -23.88 19.59 -7.18
C GLY A 918 -24.81 20.39 -8.11
N PHE A 919 -25.76 19.72 -8.75
CA PHE A 919 -26.77 20.39 -9.58
C PHE A 919 -27.60 21.38 -8.74
N VAL A 920 -28.03 20.95 -7.55
CA VAL A 920 -28.78 21.78 -6.60
C VAL A 920 -27.92 22.92 -6.05
N TYR A 921 -26.61 22.73 -5.90
CA TYR A 921 -25.68 23.79 -5.50
C TYR A 921 -25.57 24.88 -6.59
N LEU A 922 -25.44 24.49 -7.86
CA LEU A 922 -25.22 25.42 -8.97
C LEU A 922 -26.49 26.12 -9.47
N TYR A 923 -27.63 25.41 -9.45
CA TYR A 923 -28.84 25.84 -10.15
C TYR A 923 -30.13 25.72 -9.35
N GLY A 924 -30.09 25.32 -8.07
CA GLY A 924 -31.28 24.89 -7.33
C GLY A 924 -32.49 25.85 -7.34
N ASP A 925 -32.30 27.17 -7.39
CA ASP A 925 -33.40 28.16 -7.42
C ASP A 925 -33.86 28.55 -8.83
N VAL A 926 -33.13 28.13 -9.86
CA VAL A 926 -33.38 28.43 -11.28
C VAL A 926 -33.27 27.18 -12.16
N TYR A 927 -33.42 25.99 -11.57
CA TYR A 927 -33.05 24.73 -12.18
C TYR A 927 -33.80 24.45 -13.48
N MET A 928 -35.07 24.88 -13.61
CA MET A 928 -35.87 24.74 -14.83
C MET A 928 -35.32 25.52 -16.04
N ASN A 929 -34.37 26.45 -15.82
CA ASN A 929 -33.75 27.23 -16.88
C ASN A 929 -32.46 26.58 -17.42
N TYR A 930 -32.05 25.43 -16.89
CA TYR A 930 -30.79 24.77 -17.22
C TYR A 930 -30.98 23.30 -17.51
N SER A 931 -30.31 22.81 -18.55
CA SER A 931 -30.25 21.40 -18.90
C SER A 931 -28.83 20.87 -18.73
N ILE A 932 -28.74 19.58 -18.43
CA ILE A 932 -27.50 18.80 -18.42
C ILE A 932 -27.43 18.11 -19.78
N ILE A 933 -26.34 18.34 -20.51
CA ILE A 933 -26.11 17.77 -21.85
C ILE A 933 -24.71 17.18 -21.94
N GLY A 934 -24.49 16.26 -22.87
CA GLY A 934 -23.18 15.66 -23.11
C GLY A 934 -22.11 16.66 -23.55
N LEU A 935 -20.86 16.20 -23.45
CA LEU A 935 -19.71 16.91 -24.00
C LEU A 935 -19.83 17.03 -25.53
N PRO A 936 -19.17 18.01 -26.15
CA PRO A 936 -19.20 18.13 -27.60
C PRO A 936 -18.59 16.89 -28.25
N SER A 937 -19.30 16.34 -29.24
CA SER A 937 -18.86 15.18 -30.03
C SER A 937 -19.11 15.40 -31.54
N SER A 938 -18.75 14.42 -32.37
CA SER A 938 -19.02 14.50 -33.81
C SER A 938 -20.51 14.37 -34.16
N ASP A 939 -21.31 13.75 -33.32
CA ASP A 939 -22.72 13.39 -33.55
C ASP A 939 -23.70 14.02 -32.56
N GLY A 940 -23.23 14.71 -31.53
CA GLY A 940 -24.05 15.28 -30.45
C GLY A 940 -24.47 14.24 -29.43
N HIS A 941 -23.49 13.59 -28.78
CA HIS A 941 -23.72 12.54 -27.79
C HIS A 941 -24.41 13.05 -26.52
N ALA A 942 -25.18 12.16 -25.91
CA ALA A 942 -25.77 12.38 -24.59
C ALA A 942 -24.69 12.46 -23.50
N GLU A 943 -25.08 12.89 -22.31
CA GLU A 943 -24.21 12.90 -21.13
C GLU A 943 -23.67 11.51 -20.77
N VAL A 944 -22.47 11.50 -20.19
CA VAL A 944 -21.75 10.27 -19.85
C VAL A 944 -21.79 10.04 -18.36
N ILE A 945 -22.13 8.82 -17.99
CA ILE A 945 -22.08 8.36 -16.61
C ILE A 945 -20.75 7.64 -16.34
N LYS A 946 -20.05 8.05 -15.28
CA LYS A 946 -18.90 7.37 -14.68
C LYS A 946 -19.23 6.92 -13.27
N GLY A 947 -18.60 5.86 -12.78
CA GLY A 947 -18.85 5.37 -11.43
C GLY A 947 -17.71 4.50 -10.91
N ARG A 948 -17.82 4.19 -9.63
CA ARG A 948 -16.96 3.21 -8.95
C ARG A 948 -17.66 1.87 -8.90
N GLY A 949 -16.83 0.83 -8.92
CA GLY A 949 -17.34 -0.52 -8.73
C GLY A 949 -16.36 -1.43 -8.04
N ILE A 950 -16.90 -2.55 -7.56
CA ILE A 950 -16.16 -3.56 -6.80
C ILE A 950 -15.98 -4.79 -7.69
N GLY A 951 -14.72 -5.18 -7.90
CA GLY A 951 -14.32 -6.43 -8.55
C GLY A 951 -13.88 -7.46 -7.51
N ILE A 952 -14.21 -8.74 -7.75
CA ILE A 952 -13.68 -9.86 -6.97
C ILE A 952 -12.52 -10.48 -7.75
N THR A 953 -11.34 -10.54 -7.15
CA THR A 953 -10.14 -10.98 -7.87
C THR A 953 -10.14 -12.50 -8.07
N THR A 954 -9.39 -12.97 -9.06
CA THR A 954 -9.09 -14.40 -9.24
C THR A 954 -8.28 -14.99 -8.07
N CYS A 955 -7.71 -14.14 -7.22
CA CYS A 955 -7.00 -14.52 -6.01
C CYS A 955 -7.92 -14.90 -4.84
N CYS A 956 -9.19 -14.48 -4.85
CA CYS A 956 -10.12 -14.62 -3.75
C CYS A 956 -10.53 -16.08 -3.47
N PRO A 957 -10.16 -16.65 -2.30
CA PRO A 957 -10.59 -18.00 -1.93
C PRO A 957 -12.02 -18.03 -1.35
N LEU A 958 -12.59 -16.89 -0.96
CA LEU A 958 -13.87 -16.74 -0.25
C LEU A 958 -14.91 -15.96 -1.06
N GLN A 959 -15.12 -16.37 -2.31
CA GLN A 959 -15.95 -15.62 -3.28
C GLN A 959 -17.39 -15.34 -2.82
N ASP A 960 -17.98 -16.21 -1.99
CA ASP A 960 -19.34 -15.98 -1.48
C ASP A 960 -19.37 -14.86 -0.43
N GLY A 961 -18.37 -14.79 0.45
CA GLY A 961 -18.23 -13.68 1.41
C GLY A 961 -17.90 -12.37 0.71
N ALA A 962 -17.04 -12.42 -0.30
CA ALA A 962 -16.73 -11.26 -1.14
C ALA A 962 -17.98 -10.75 -1.89
N TRP A 963 -18.80 -11.66 -2.43
CA TRP A 963 -20.07 -11.30 -3.07
C TRP A 963 -21.07 -10.70 -2.08
N GLU A 964 -21.17 -11.24 -0.86
CA GLU A 964 -22.03 -10.71 0.20
C GLU A 964 -21.65 -9.27 0.57
N PHE A 965 -20.35 -9.01 0.71
CA PHE A 965 -19.83 -7.66 0.96
C PHE A 965 -20.11 -6.70 -0.20
N ALA A 966 -19.82 -7.11 -1.44
CA ALA A 966 -20.08 -6.26 -2.62
C ALA A 966 -21.58 -5.91 -2.76
N MET A 967 -22.48 -6.85 -2.47
CA MET A 967 -23.93 -6.62 -2.50
C MET A 967 -24.42 -5.66 -1.42
N MET A 968 -23.65 -5.41 -0.36
CA MET A 968 -24.01 -4.43 0.66
C MET A 968 -24.10 -3.01 0.07
N PHE A 969 -23.22 -2.67 -0.87
CA PHE A 969 -23.24 -1.40 -1.57
C PHE A 969 -24.47 -1.25 -2.46
N MET A 970 -25.09 -2.35 -2.88
CA MET A 970 -26.33 -2.36 -3.67
C MET A 970 -27.59 -2.30 -2.80
N SER A 971 -27.45 -2.43 -1.47
CA SER A 971 -28.59 -2.49 -0.56
C SER A 971 -29.32 -1.14 -0.46
N PRO A 972 -30.64 -1.14 -0.19
CA PRO A 972 -31.36 0.08 0.10
C PRO A 972 -30.77 0.88 1.28
N ASP A 973 -30.21 0.21 2.29
CA ASP A 973 -29.63 0.87 3.46
C ASP A 973 -28.39 1.70 3.10
N PHE A 974 -27.61 1.26 2.12
CA PHE A 974 -26.50 2.04 1.56
C PHE A 974 -27.02 3.09 0.57
N GLN A 975 -27.86 2.69 -0.39
CA GLN A 975 -28.31 3.55 -1.51
C GLN A 975 -29.26 4.69 -1.09
N ASN A 976 -29.99 4.55 0.04
CA ASN A 976 -30.92 5.58 0.54
C ASN A 976 -30.23 6.68 1.36
N GLN A 977 -28.91 6.58 1.56
CA GLN A 977 -28.13 7.60 2.28
C GLN A 977 -27.98 8.85 1.41
N VAL A 978 -27.87 10.01 2.06
CA VAL A 978 -27.57 11.25 1.35
C VAL A 978 -26.08 11.25 1.02
N ASN A 979 -25.75 11.32 -0.27
CA ASN A 979 -24.39 11.32 -0.78
C ASN A 979 -24.17 12.57 -1.63
N THR A 980 -23.05 13.26 -1.40
CA THR A 980 -22.68 14.50 -2.10
C THR A 980 -21.60 14.31 -3.16
N TYR A 981 -21.06 13.10 -3.25
CA TYR A 981 -20.00 12.76 -4.20
C TYR A 981 -20.56 12.03 -5.41
N TYR A 982 -21.49 11.09 -5.19
CA TYR A 982 -22.09 10.27 -6.24
C TYR A 982 -23.59 10.06 -6.02
N ASP A 983 -24.30 9.83 -7.12
CA ASP A 983 -25.70 9.46 -7.17
C ASP A 983 -25.89 7.93 -7.00
N PRO A 984 -27.00 7.49 -6.37
CA PRO A 984 -27.29 6.08 -6.17
C PRO A 984 -27.79 5.43 -7.46
N VAL A 985 -27.35 4.19 -7.71
CA VAL A 985 -27.73 3.38 -8.88
C VAL A 985 -29.08 2.68 -8.75
N LEU A 986 -29.61 2.56 -7.52
CA LEU A 986 -30.91 1.95 -7.26
C LEU A 986 -32.02 2.99 -7.48
N LYS A 987 -32.86 2.79 -8.50
CA LYS A 987 -33.89 3.76 -8.93
C LYS A 987 -34.87 4.12 -7.82
N SER A 988 -35.27 3.15 -7.01
CA SER A 988 -36.17 3.41 -5.87
C SER A 988 -35.52 4.24 -4.77
N ALA A 989 -34.18 4.21 -4.67
CA ALA A 989 -33.42 4.94 -3.66
C ALA A 989 -33.08 6.36 -4.09
N GLN A 990 -32.91 6.63 -5.39
CA GLN A 990 -32.64 7.97 -5.95
C GLN A 990 -33.61 9.01 -5.40
N LYS A 991 -34.92 8.77 -5.57
CA LYS A 991 -35.95 9.70 -5.10
C LYS A 991 -35.87 9.93 -3.59
N ILE A 992 -35.66 8.86 -2.81
CA ILE A 992 -35.56 8.94 -1.35
C ILE A 992 -34.34 9.76 -0.92
N ALA A 993 -33.17 9.47 -1.48
CA ALA A 993 -31.92 10.17 -1.16
C ALA A 993 -31.98 11.66 -1.56
N PHE A 994 -32.49 11.95 -2.75
CA PHE A 994 -32.60 13.32 -3.29
C PHE A 994 -33.64 14.15 -2.54
N GLU A 995 -34.81 13.59 -2.21
CA GLU A 995 -35.81 14.28 -1.38
C GLU A 995 -35.28 14.58 0.03
N LYS A 996 -34.55 13.63 0.64
CA LYS A 996 -33.87 13.86 1.93
C LYS A 996 -32.88 15.03 1.82
N TYR A 997 -32.08 15.08 0.76
CA TYR A 997 -31.13 16.19 0.54
C TYR A 997 -31.86 17.54 0.41
N VAL A 998 -32.97 17.60 -0.34
CA VAL A 998 -33.80 18.81 -0.47
C VAL A 998 -34.37 19.22 0.89
N ASP A 999 -34.89 18.27 1.68
CA ASP A 999 -35.44 18.55 3.00
C ASP A 999 -34.36 19.09 3.96
N ILE A 1000 -33.16 18.51 3.95
CA ILE A 1000 -32.00 18.98 4.71
C ILE A 1000 -31.62 20.41 4.28
N LYS A 1001 -31.45 20.66 2.98
CA LYS A 1001 -31.06 21.98 2.46
C LYS A 1001 -32.10 23.06 2.79
N ASN A 1002 -33.39 22.76 2.66
CA ASN A 1002 -34.46 23.68 3.02
C ASN A 1002 -34.52 23.97 4.52
N SER A 1003 -34.25 22.97 5.37
CA SER A 1003 -34.22 23.16 6.83
C SER A 1003 -33.09 24.11 7.27
N ARG A 1004 -31.95 24.08 6.55
CA ARG A 1004 -30.72 24.85 6.83
C ARG A 1004 -30.66 26.24 6.20
N ARG A 1005 -31.72 26.68 5.50
CA ARG A 1005 -31.76 28.00 4.84
C ARG A 1005 -31.46 29.16 5.81
N ASN A 1006 -30.58 30.08 5.38
CA ASN A 1006 -30.19 31.25 6.16
C ASN A 1006 -31.35 32.28 6.22
N PRO A 1007 -31.88 32.62 7.40
CA PRO A 1007 -33.00 33.56 7.53
C PRO A 1007 -32.61 35.02 7.22
N TYR A 1008 -31.32 35.36 7.30
CA TYR A 1008 -30.80 36.71 7.05
C TYR A 1008 -30.56 36.98 5.55
N VAL A 1009 -30.57 35.94 4.71
CA VAL A 1009 -30.47 36.05 3.26
C VAL A 1009 -31.88 35.97 2.67
N SER A 1010 -32.53 37.12 2.54
CA SER A 1010 -33.93 37.23 2.10
C SER A 1010 -34.22 36.68 0.68
N SER A 1011 -33.19 36.38 -0.11
CA SER A 1011 -33.28 35.94 -1.51
C SER A 1011 -33.36 34.43 -1.74
N GLU A 1012 -33.07 33.56 -0.76
CA GLU A 1012 -32.94 32.10 -0.99
C GLU A 1012 -34.28 31.34 -1.16
N ILE A 1013 -34.97 31.39 -2.30
CA ILE A 1013 -36.26 30.67 -2.47
C ILE A 1013 -36.15 29.17 -2.04
N PRO A 1014 -37.09 28.63 -1.24
CA PRO A 1014 -37.05 27.22 -0.85
C PRO A 1014 -37.04 26.32 -2.09
N LEU A 1015 -36.20 25.29 -2.07
CA LEU A 1015 -36.13 24.30 -3.13
C LEU A 1015 -37.46 23.57 -3.21
N GLN A 1016 -38.03 23.54 -4.41
CA GLN A 1016 -39.23 22.78 -4.68
C GLN A 1016 -38.86 21.31 -4.89
N LYS A 1017 -39.70 20.37 -4.41
CA LYS A 1017 -39.40 18.93 -4.50
C LYS A 1017 -39.44 18.39 -5.94
N ASP A 1018 -40.06 19.10 -6.87
CA ASP A 1018 -40.09 18.74 -8.29
C ASP A 1018 -38.72 18.86 -8.98
N ILE A 1019 -37.72 19.52 -8.36
CA ILE A 1019 -36.32 19.46 -8.82
C ILE A 1019 -35.78 18.03 -8.85
N VAL A 1020 -36.27 17.16 -7.96
CA VAL A 1020 -35.88 15.74 -7.90
C VAL A 1020 -36.33 15.02 -9.16
N ASP A 1021 -37.60 15.18 -9.51
CA ASP A 1021 -38.18 14.57 -10.71
C ASP A 1021 -37.56 15.19 -11.98
N TYR A 1022 -37.26 16.49 -11.98
CA TYR A 1022 -36.55 17.16 -13.08
C TYR A 1022 -35.15 16.60 -13.29
N TYR A 1023 -34.35 16.49 -12.23
CA TYR A 1023 -32.99 15.97 -12.33
C TYR A 1023 -32.98 14.52 -12.80
N ILE A 1024 -33.85 13.66 -12.23
CA ILE A 1024 -33.99 12.26 -12.66
C ILE A 1024 -34.35 12.16 -14.13
N ASP A 1025 -35.22 13.03 -14.65
CA ASP A 1025 -35.58 13.09 -16.07
C ASP A 1025 -34.37 13.46 -16.94
N GLN A 1026 -33.58 14.47 -16.54
CA GLN A 1026 -32.35 14.84 -17.27
C GLN A 1026 -31.39 13.65 -17.38
N ILE A 1027 -31.10 12.96 -16.27
CA ILE A 1027 -30.14 11.84 -16.24
C ILE A 1027 -30.67 10.52 -16.82
N SER A 1028 -31.95 10.46 -17.20
CA SER A 1028 -32.59 9.22 -17.65
C SER A 1028 -32.21 8.82 -19.08
N ASP A 1029 -31.82 9.79 -19.90
CA ASP A 1029 -31.36 9.61 -21.29
C ASP A 1029 -29.83 9.50 -21.42
N ALA A 1030 -29.12 9.45 -20.29
CA ALA A 1030 -27.68 9.34 -20.25
C ALA A 1030 -27.16 8.05 -20.90
N VAL A 1031 -26.00 8.16 -21.56
CA VAL A 1031 -25.31 7.05 -22.21
C VAL A 1031 -24.13 6.62 -21.36
N VAL A 1032 -23.84 5.32 -21.40
CA VAL A 1032 -22.65 4.77 -20.76
C VAL A 1032 -21.62 4.46 -21.82
N VAL A 1033 -20.48 5.13 -21.69
CA VAL A 1033 -19.31 4.94 -22.53
C VAL A 1033 -18.50 3.78 -21.93
N PRO A 1034 -17.85 2.93 -22.76
CA PRO A 1034 -16.99 1.87 -22.25
C PRO A 1034 -15.91 2.40 -21.29
N ASP A 1035 -15.63 1.64 -20.24
CA ASP A 1035 -14.49 1.93 -19.35
C ASP A 1035 -13.19 2.06 -20.19
N MET A 1036 -12.32 2.98 -19.80
CA MET A 1036 -11.05 3.27 -20.47
C MET A 1036 -9.88 2.53 -19.82
N ASP A 1037 -8.89 2.12 -20.62
CA ASP A 1037 -7.61 1.59 -20.15
C ASP A 1037 -6.59 2.73 -20.04
N SER A 1038 -6.13 3.03 -18.82
CA SER A 1038 -5.15 4.10 -18.56
C SER A 1038 -3.85 3.96 -19.37
N GLY A 1039 -3.45 2.74 -19.76
CA GLY A 1039 -2.31 2.52 -20.65
C GLY A 1039 -2.46 3.11 -22.05
N ILE A 1040 -3.70 3.21 -22.55
CA ILE A 1040 -3.99 3.89 -23.83
C ILE A 1040 -3.69 5.39 -23.69
N ILE A 1041 -4.11 6.02 -22.59
CA ILE A 1041 -3.86 7.45 -22.37
C ILE A 1041 -2.38 7.74 -22.19
N VAL A 1042 -1.60 6.87 -21.56
CA VAL A 1042 -0.13 7.01 -21.50
C VAL A 1042 0.45 7.06 -22.92
N ILE A 1043 0.07 6.12 -23.80
CA ILE A 1043 0.55 6.10 -25.20
C ILE A 1043 0.10 7.37 -25.95
N MET A 1044 -1.16 7.79 -25.77
CA MET A 1044 -1.68 9.00 -26.41
C MET A 1044 -0.93 10.26 -25.94
N ASN A 1045 -0.66 10.39 -24.64
CA ASN A 1045 0.08 11.52 -24.07
C ASN A 1045 1.51 11.63 -24.63
N GLU A 1046 2.12 10.50 -25.02
CA GLU A 1046 3.44 10.49 -25.64
C GLU A 1046 3.43 10.86 -27.13
N GLU A 1047 2.40 10.45 -27.89
CA GLU A 1047 2.41 10.55 -29.35
C GLU A 1047 1.60 11.75 -29.90
N MET A 1048 0.46 12.09 -29.26
CA MET A 1048 -0.45 13.15 -29.72
C MET A 1048 0.13 14.58 -29.68
N PRO A 1049 1.04 14.95 -28.75
CA PRO A 1049 1.68 16.28 -28.79
C PRO A 1049 2.35 16.60 -30.14
N ALA A 1050 2.90 15.59 -30.83
CA ALA A 1050 3.53 15.80 -32.13
C ALA A 1050 2.52 16.25 -33.20
N TYR A 1051 1.26 15.79 -33.11
CA TYR A 1051 0.18 16.29 -33.97
C TYR A 1051 -0.24 17.70 -33.56
N TYR A 1052 -0.51 17.95 -32.28
CA TYR A 1052 -0.97 19.25 -31.80
C TYR A 1052 0.04 20.39 -32.03
N CYS A 1053 1.34 20.09 -31.99
CA CYS A 1053 2.39 21.06 -32.33
C CYS A 1053 2.68 21.16 -33.84
N GLY A 1054 1.95 20.44 -34.70
CA GLY A 1054 2.13 20.44 -36.15
C GLY A 1054 3.42 19.77 -36.64
N GLN A 1055 4.06 18.91 -35.82
CA GLN A 1055 5.29 18.20 -36.18
C GLN A 1055 5.04 16.94 -37.01
N LYS A 1056 3.89 16.28 -36.80
CA LYS A 1056 3.44 15.09 -37.54
C LYS A 1056 2.00 15.30 -38.04
N SER A 1057 1.63 14.59 -39.11
CA SER A 1057 0.22 14.52 -39.50
C SER A 1057 -0.57 13.63 -38.54
N LEU A 1058 -1.90 13.78 -38.50
CA LEU A 1058 -2.75 12.90 -37.68
C LEU A 1058 -2.64 11.44 -38.14
N ASP A 1059 -2.51 11.21 -39.46
CA ASP A 1059 -2.35 9.87 -40.05
C ASP A 1059 -1.09 9.18 -39.53
N ASP A 1060 0.03 9.90 -39.47
CA ASP A 1060 1.31 9.36 -38.96
C ASP A 1060 1.21 9.01 -37.46
N VAL A 1061 0.46 9.79 -36.69
CA VAL A 1061 0.26 9.55 -35.25
C VAL A 1061 -0.69 8.38 -35.01
N ILE A 1062 -1.80 8.31 -35.73
CA ILE A 1062 -2.75 7.18 -35.68
C ILE A 1062 -2.02 5.86 -35.92
N GLU A 1063 -1.19 5.76 -36.98
CA GLU A 1063 -0.45 4.53 -37.29
C GLU A 1063 0.46 4.10 -36.12
N ILE A 1064 1.13 5.04 -35.47
CA ILE A 1064 2.03 4.75 -34.34
C ILE A 1064 1.23 4.32 -33.11
N VAL A 1065 0.18 5.05 -32.77
CA VAL A 1065 -0.64 4.78 -31.58
C VAL A 1065 -1.34 3.42 -31.73
N GLU A 1066 -2.00 3.14 -32.86
CA GLU A 1066 -2.66 1.84 -33.09
C GLU A 1066 -1.66 0.69 -32.95
N LYS A 1067 -0.46 0.84 -33.51
CA LYS A 1067 0.59 -0.18 -33.42
C LYS A 1067 1.04 -0.39 -31.96
N ARG A 1068 1.24 0.67 -31.19
CA ARG A 1068 1.68 0.59 -29.80
C ARG A 1068 0.60 0.02 -28.88
N VAL A 1069 -0.64 0.48 -29.02
CA VAL A 1069 -1.78 -0.01 -28.23
C VAL A 1069 -2.09 -1.47 -28.54
N ASN A 1070 -2.10 -1.87 -29.82
CA ASN A 1070 -2.35 -3.26 -30.18
C ASN A 1070 -1.18 -4.18 -29.78
N LEU A 1071 0.07 -3.69 -29.78
CA LEU A 1071 1.19 -4.42 -29.19
C LEU A 1071 1.00 -4.60 -27.69
N MET A 1072 0.63 -3.54 -26.97
CA MET A 1072 0.33 -3.60 -25.53
C MET A 1072 -0.76 -4.63 -25.22
N PHE A 1073 -1.88 -4.63 -25.96
CA PHE A 1073 -2.91 -5.66 -25.79
C PHE A 1073 -2.36 -7.06 -26.03
N SER A 1074 -1.57 -7.28 -27.08
CA SER A 1074 -0.99 -8.60 -27.37
C SER A 1074 -0.01 -9.11 -26.29
N GLU A 1075 0.62 -8.21 -25.54
CA GLU A 1075 1.49 -8.55 -24.41
C GLU A 1075 0.69 -8.80 -23.12
N GLN A 1076 -0.51 -8.22 -23.01
CA GLN A 1076 -1.36 -8.33 -21.83
C GLN A 1076 -2.15 -9.64 -21.78
N GLY A 1077 -2.41 -10.30 -22.91
CA GLY A 1077 -3.17 -11.55 -23.02
C GLY A 1077 -4.31 -11.41 -24.00
#